data_AF-A0A1F9MTR0-F1
#
_entry.id   AF-A0A1F9MTR0-F1
#
_cell.length_a   1.000
_cell.length_b   1.000
_cell.length_c   1.000
_cell.angle_alpha   90.00
_cell.angle_beta   90.00
_cell.angle_gamma   90.00
#
_symmetry.space_group_name_H-M   'P 1'
#
loop_
_entity.id
_entity.type
_entity.pdbx_description
1 polymer ?
#
loop_
_entity_poly.entity_id
_entity_poly.type
_entity_poly.pdbx_seq_one_letter_code
_entity_poly.pdbx_strand_id
1 'polypeptide(L)'
;MSTDNRKSMASEIKNLFEEAMTLANSQINGKYIFAGFRTTGYNEIEPAPFMADKVDGYRVIGSPPAAINADLTGTVSNTTINAGDLLLNGNAVGAISAVAVTNGLNMDKAANAKAALNAADPTMDATLTTLYAGGAATADAGGGSTISFDLNNVTLTVTIPAGTSATDVSALVAGAVNSVTDQTGVVAVVGDGNNGGAAGADSVVLSNSRAGDEGAITIANLQEPDSARSGLIADTYSIAIDPNSNTGKISLASSASFVLSSPTVVDDSILTELGLAGGTGGFGDEAGDGTLVYGPRLADSDLLLNGLELTGISDDGLSDIYADTSAAAKADAINTLTAATGITAVVEPASLTAVQAVEAGIEKTGLTGVVTNGAIPAGDLSINGISIGAIAGGPANNGLNMLKAANSRAAINAVTVRTEITARLTTLTTGGVAAAGTTTTVSFNLNNVGISFRTNANPLSDAAAAINSVSDQTGVTAALGTGNNGAPVGQLVLTNTLSGDESAIVITNFNGGPGTADTGLSNMNQQPDTTHNTGTITFTAPRSFTLAGPDLHKIGLDGGEDVTGIPGDIANDGNLTYGSTAAYIGTGDLIINGVDIFSKATLAVAKDSTNSLIGAINAKTAETGVKAGCNADGQLILTATDGRNIHIRTSANGERITHLSAGSPVSPQNKVYFGALKLVSDRVFSIATTPTANFEPGLESLGLAGGAAVTDEDSDIAGDGALNVNTIHIQTDGIRYTGDRVNDLSIKVGSRTSLAIGTNGKNAFMDTGVLQSLKTLEQILMGSQFTQTAGNVMIADTQVALGSKASGLERYAELIAGSFTVTITDNDFYPPQTKDITIQFDPEVDTAESITQKFNGVPELSAEWQKNGVLSITTTDPKRYSFVLGNDSSELLNVLNINNEGNQNYGLEKTIASLDEIMGALTTHISDFGAKSNRIQVQSSIYTSLELTNSEYLSEKEDTDIIKALMDLKTKEVAYQAALAASAKTMQLSLVDFLR
;
A
#
# COMPACT_ATOMS: atom_id res chain seq x y z
N MET A 1 28.85 -56.90 19.45
CA MET A 1 27.57 -56.62 20.13
C MET A 1 26.45 -57.11 19.23
N SER A 2 25.46 -57.87 19.68
CA SER A 2 24.33 -58.29 18.80
C SER A 2 23.40 -57.10 18.50
N THR A 3 22.68 -57.14 17.38
CA THR A 3 21.68 -56.11 17.02
C THR A 3 20.63 -55.90 18.12
N ASP A 4 20.21 -56.99 18.78
CA ASP A 4 19.26 -56.93 19.90
C ASP A 4 19.85 -56.19 21.11
N ASN A 5 21.12 -56.45 21.46
CA ASN A 5 21.79 -55.71 22.53
C ASN A 5 21.88 -54.22 22.21
N ARG A 6 22.11 -53.85 20.93
CA ARG A 6 22.17 -52.44 20.50
C ARG A 6 20.81 -51.75 20.60
N LYS A 7 19.74 -52.42 20.21
CA LYS A 7 18.36 -51.91 20.34
C LYS A 7 17.96 -51.74 21.80
N SER A 8 18.33 -52.68 22.67
CA SER A 8 18.13 -52.54 24.12
C SER A 8 18.89 -51.34 24.69
N MET A 9 20.15 -51.15 24.29
CA MET A 9 20.93 -49.97 24.69
C MET A 9 20.35 -48.67 24.14
N ALA A 10 19.90 -48.63 22.88
CA ALA A 10 19.23 -47.47 22.31
C ALA A 10 17.97 -47.10 23.11
N SER A 11 17.17 -48.11 23.47
CA SER A 11 16.00 -47.90 24.33
C SER A 11 16.36 -47.39 25.72
N GLU A 12 17.49 -47.83 26.29
CA GLU A 12 18.00 -47.33 27.57
C GLU A 12 18.50 -45.88 27.47
N ILE A 13 19.21 -45.52 26.40
CA ILE A 13 19.61 -44.14 26.11
C ILE A 13 18.39 -43.24 25.89
N LYS A 14 17.36 -43.72 25.19
CA LYS A 14 16.09 -43.01 25.03
C LYS A 14 15.41 -42.75 26.39
N ASN A 15 15.37 -43.77 27.25
CA ASN A 15 14.83 -43.60 28.61
C ASN A 15 15.63 -42.57 29.41
N LEU A 16 16.96 -42.60 29.33
CA LEU A 16 17.83 -41.60 29.98
C LEU A 16 17.63 -40.19 29.41
N PHE A 17 17.39 -40.07 28.11
CA PHE A 17 17.06 -38.79 27.47
C PHE A 17 15.72 -38.24 27.97
N GLU A 18 14.69 -39.08 28.04
CA GLU A 18 13.37 -38.72 28.57
C GLU A 18 13.43 -38.36 30.07
N GLU A 19 14.23 -39.07 30.86
CA GLU A 19 14.48 -38.75 32.27
C GLU A 19 15.23 -37.43 32.42
N ALA A 20 16.29 -37.20 31.64
CA ALA A 20 17.06 -35.96 31.66
C ALA A 20 16.20 -34.75 31.26
N MET A 21 15.32 -34.93 30.29
CA MET A 21 14.37 -33.92 29.86
C MET A 21 13.29 -33.65 30.91
N THR A 22 12.81 -34.68 31.59
CA THR A 22 11.89 -34.54 32.73
C THR A 22 12.54 -33.75 33.86
N LEU A 23 13.82 -34.02 34.14
CA LEU A 23 14.58 -33.28 35.13
C LEU A 23 14.86 -31.83 34.70
N ALA A 24 15.13 -31.59 33.42
CA ALA A 24 15.27 -30.24 32.85
C ALA A 24 13.95 -29.43 32.94
N ASN A 25 12.81 -30.13 32.96
CA ASN A 25 11.49 -29.55 33.22
C ASN A 25 11.12 -29.50 34.72
N SER A 26 12.07 -29.63 35.64
CA SER A 26 11.79 -29.48 37.08
C SER A 26 11.21 -28.12 37.41
N GLN A 27 10.20 -28.09 38.27
CA GLN A 27 9.50 -26.88 38.68
C GLN A 27 9.66 -26.59 40.18
N ILE A 28 9.75 -25.31 40.53
CA ILE A 28 9.59 -24.81 41.91
C ILE A 28 8.48 -23.75 41.88
N ASN A 29 7.43 -23.95 42.67
CA ASN A 29 6.28 -23.04 42.76
C ASN A 29 5.62 -22.72 41.40
N GLY A 30 5.44 -23.72 40.54
CA GLY A 30 4.84 -23.57 39.20
C GLY A 30 5.74 -22.89 38.16
N LYS A 31 7.03 -22.69 38.47
CA LYS A 31 8.02 -22.10 37.56
C LYS A 31 9.12 -23.10 37.26
N TYR A 32 9.44 -23.29 35.99
CA TYR A 32 10.53 -24.17 35.56
C TYR A 32 11.90 -23.60 35.96
N ILE A 33 12.72 -24.42 36.60
CA ILE A 33 14.04 -24.03 37.14
C ILE A 33 15.02 -23.66 36.00
N PHE A 34 14.87 -24.31 34.84
CA PHE A 34 15.79 -24.20 33.70
C PHE A 34 15.23 -23.42 32.50
N ALA A 35 14.14 -22.67 32.67
CA ALA A 35 13.43 -21.94 31.61
C ALA A 35 14.05 -20.59 31.17
N GLY A 36 15.25 -20.25 31.66
CA GLY A 36 15.89 -18.96 31.38
C GLY A 36 15.19 -17.78 32.08
N PHE A 37 15.18 -16.60 31.43
CA PHE A 37 14.78 -15.32 32.05
C PHE A 37 13.26 -15.13 32.28
N ARG A 38 12.41 -16.15 32.08
CA ARG A 38 10.95 -16.04 32.29
C ARG A 38 10.63 -16.04 33.79
N THR A 39 10.42 -14.84 34.36
CA THR A 39 10.10 -14.65 35.78
C THR A 39 8.61 -14.86 36.11
N THR A 40 7.74 -14.97 35.10
CA THR A 40 6.27 -15.01 35.23
C THR A 40 5.67 -16.42 35.31
N GLY A 41 6.45 -17.50 35.13
CA GLY A 41 5.93 -18.87 35.06
C GLY A 41 5.35 -19.23 33.68
N TYR A 42 4.92 -20.48 33.51
CA TYR A 42 4.27 -21.00 32.29
C TYR A 42 2.81 -21.32 32.62
N ASN A 43 1.88 -21.05 31.71
CA ASN A 43 0.44 -21.31 31.89
C ASN A 43 0.06 -22.75 31.47
N GLU A 44 -1.12 -23.24 31.86
CA GLU A 44 -1.54 -24.66 31.67
C GLU A 44 -1.64 -25.12 30.21
N ILE A 45 -1.59 -24.18 29.26
CA ILE A 45 -1.73 -24.38 27.81
C ILE A 45 -0.38 -24.25 27.08
N GLU A 46 0.65 -23.72 27.72
CA GLU A 46 1.99 -23.61 27.15
C GLU A 46 2.73 -24.96 27.24
N PRO A 47 3.42 -25.40 26.17
CA PRO A 47 4.25 -26.59 26.21
C PRO A 47 5.39 -26.43 27.23
N ALA A 48 5.80 -27.54 27.84
CA ALA A 48 6.95 -27.56 28.75
C ALA A 48 8.22 -27.07 28.03
N PRO A 49 9.14 -26.36 28.70
CA PRO A 49 10.32 -25.75 28.08
C PRO A 49 11.24 -26.73 27.36
N PHE A 50 11.19 -28.02 27.70
CA PHE A 50 11.90 -29.09 26.99
C PHE A 50 10.91 -30.20 26.57
N MET A 51 10.83 -30.57 25.29
CA MET A 51 9.96 -31.65 24.78
C MET A 51 10.72 -32.60 23.86
N ALA A 52 10.39 -33.90 23.89
CA ALA A 52 11.03 -34.92 23.06
C ALA A 52 10.30 -35.05 21.72
N ASP A 53 11.07 -35.23 20.64
CA ASP A 53 10.60 -35.53 19.28
C ASP A 53 9.52 -34.58 18.73
N LYS A 54 9.67 -33.27 18.98
CA LYS A 54 8.85 -32.21 18.36
C LYS A 54 9.74 -31.08 17.84
N VAL A 55 9.49 -30.66 16.60
CA VAL A 55 9.90 -29.33 16.10
C VAL A 55 8.80 -28.36 16.53
N ASP A 56 9.19 -27.35 17.31
CA ASP A 56 8.40 -26.17 17.68
C ASP A 56 6.96 -26.40 18.18
N GLY A 57 6.75 -27.34 19.11
CA GLY A 57 5.78 -27.14 20.20
C GLY A 57 4.26 -27.01 19.92
N TYR A 58 3.75 -26.96 18.69
CA TYR A 58 2.32 -26.69 18.45
C TYR A 58 1.47 -27.93 18.10
N ARG A 59 0.23 -27.94 18.61
CA ARG A 59 -0.88 -28.75 18.08
C ARG A 59 -1.55 -27.94 16.98
N VAL A 60 -1.68 -28.49 15.78
CA VAL A 60 -2.55 -27.95 14.73
C VAL A 60 -3.98 -28.37 15.02
N ILE A 61 -4.81 -27.49 15.56
CA ILE A 61 -6.27 -27.54 15.36
C ILE A 61 -6.83 -26.12 15.36
N GLY A 62 -7.51 -25.75 14.28
CA GLY A 62 -8.48 -24.66 14.18
C GLY A 62 -9.56 -25.08 13.17
N SER A 63 -10.83 -24.81 13.46
CA SER A 63 -11.95 -25.09 12.56
C SER A 63 -11.68 -24.46 11.17
N PRO A 64 -12.16 -25.08 10.08
CA PRO A 64 -12.00 -24.49 8.75
C PRO A 64 -12.51 -23.05 8.77
N PRO A 65 -11.76 -22.08 8.23
CA PRO A 65 -12.26 -20.73 8.01
C PRO A 65 -13.62 -20.82 7.31
N ALA A 66 -14.53 -19.90 7.63
CA ALA A 66 -15.75 -19.74 6.84
C ALA A 66 -15.32 -19.68 5.37
N ALA A 67 -15.93 -20.52 4.52
CA ALA A 67 -15.50 -20.70 3.13
C ALA A 67 -15.28 -19.33 2.47
N ILE A 68 -14.02 -18.96 2.24
CA ILE A 68 -13.65 -17.69 1.60
C ILE A 68 -13.96 -17.74 0.10
N ASN A 69 -14.28 -18.92 -0.45
CA ASN A 69 -14.67 -19.08 -1.85
C ASN A 69 -16.18 -18.88 -2.06
N ALA A 70 -16.63 -17.63 -2.02
CA ALA A 70 -17.60 -17.21 -3.02
C ALA A 70 -16.79 -16.51 -4.12
N ASP A 71 -16.64 -17.17 -5.28
CA ASP A 71 -16.11 -16.49 -6.46
C ASP A 71 -16.88 -15.17 -6.64
N LEU A 72 -16.18 -14.10 -7.02
CA LEU A 72 -16.84 -12.83 -7.23
C LEU A 72 -17.70 -12.96 -8.49
N THR A 73 -19.00 -13.12 -8.28
CA THR A 73 -19.92 -13.51 -9.34
C THR A 73 -20.89 -12.39 -9.69
N GLY A 74 -20.92 -12.02 -10.97
CA GLY A 74 -21.73 -10.93 -11.49
C GLY A 74 -22.51 -11.35 -12.72
N THR A 75 -23.75 -10.86 -12.84
CA THR A 75 -24.53 -11.04 -14.07
C THR A 75 -24.22 -9.91 -15.02
N VAL A 76 -23.66 -10.24 -16.19
CA VAL A 76 -23.21 -9.24 -17.15
C VAL A 76 -24.41 -8.56 -17.81
N SER A 77 -24.38 -7.23 -17.92
CA SER A 77 -25.41 -6.42 -18.58
C SER A 77 -25.30 -6.44 -20.12
N ASN A 78 -26.16 -5.72 -20.83
CA ASN A 78 -26.05 -5.54 -22.29
C ASN A 78 -25.56 -4.15 -22.74
N THR A 79 -24.62 -3.54 -22.01
CA THR A 79 -23.95 -2.28 -22.43
C THR A 79 -22.48 -2.55 -22.78
N THR A 80 -21.95 -1.87 -23.79
CA THR A 80 -20.52 -1.97 -24.17
C THR A 80 -19.66 -1.25 -23.14
N ILE A 81 -18.56 -1.88 -22.73
CA ILE A 81 -17.44 -1.25 -22.01
C ILE A 81 -16.33 -1.01 -23.03
N ASN A 82 -15.92 0.24 -23.26
CA ASN A 82 -14.89 0.54 -24.27
C ASN A 82 -13.50 0.14 -23.75
N ALA A 83 -12.56 -0.04 -24.67
CA ALA A 83 -11.17 -0.34 -24.30
C ALA A 83 -10.61 0.79 -23.41
N GLY A 84 -10.07 0.42 -22.25
CA GLY A 84 -9.51 1.35 -21.27
C GLY A 84 -10.51 2.01 -20.31
N ASP A 85 -11.82 1.74 -20.44
CA ASP A 85 -12.82 2.19 -19.45
C ASP A 85 -12.78 1.37 -18.15
N LEU A 86 -12.19 0.17 -18.20
CA LEU A 86 -11.94 -0.72 -17.07
C LEU A 86 -10.44 -1.03 -16.99
N LEU A 87 -9.89 -0.95 -15.79
CA LEU A 87 -8.54 -1.36 -15.44
C LEU A 87 -8.60 -2.59 -14.54
N LEU A 88 -7.69 -3.54 -14.74
CA LEU A 88 -7.42 -4.67 -13.84
C LEU A 88 -5.98 -4.55 -13.36
N ASN A 89 -5.77 -4.37 -12.05
CA ASN A 89 -4.45 -4.09 -11.47
C ASN A 89 -3.72 -2.91 -12.14
N GLY A 90 -4.50 -1.93 -12.61
CA GLY A 90 -4.00 -0.78 -13.38
C GLY A 90 -3.72 -1.04 -14.86
N ASN A 91 -3.82 -2.29 -15.33
CA ASN A 91 -3.71 -2.64 -16.74
C ASN A 91 -5.03 -2.40 -17.47
N ALA A 92 -4.98 -1.76 -18.64
CA ALA A 92 -6.19 -1.49 -19.43
C ALA A 92 -6.80 -2.80 -19.96
N VAL A 93 -8.07 -3.02 -19.62
CA VAL A 93 -8.84 -4.14 -20.15
C VAL A 93 -9.28 -3.80 -21.58
N GLY A 94 -9.23 -4.79 -22.47
CA GLY A 94 -9.73 -4.67 -23.84
C GLY A 94 -11.23 -4.38 -23.91
N ALA A 95 -11.73 -4.00 -25.09
CA ALA A 95 -13.15 -3.71 -25.25
C ALA A 95 -14.03 -4.93 -24.93
N ILE A 96 -15.05 -4.74 -24.08
CA ILE A 96 -16.08 -5.74 -23.76
C ILE A 96 -17.36 -5.32 -24.46
N SER A 97 -17.64 -5.92 -25.61
CA SER A 97 -18.69 -5.45 -26.52
C SER A 97 -20.07 -5.97 -26.13
N ALA A 98 -21.09 -5.12 -26.20
CA ALA A 98 -22.48 -5.56 -26.17
C ALA A 98 -22.79 -6.46 -27.38
N VAL A 99 -23.51 -7.55 -27.14
CA VAL A 99 -23.90 -8.53 -28.15
C VAL A 99 -25.39 -8.88 -27.95
N ALA A 100 -26.03 -9.47 -28.97
CA ALA A 100 -27.43 -9.84 -28.88
C ALA A 100 -27.70 -10.79 -27.69
N VAL A 101 -28.71 -10.48 -26.89
CA VAL A 101 -29.14 -11.32 -25.78
C VAL A 101 -29.76 -12.61 -26.32
N THR A 102 -29.27 -13.76 -25.89
CA THR A 102 -29.82 -15.08 -26.27
C THR A 102 -30.63 -15.63 -25.11
N ASN A 103 -31.94 -15.81 -25.31
CA ASN A 103 -32.87 -16.35 -24.30
C ASN A 103 -32.72 -15.67 -22.91
N GLY A 104 -32.56 -14.35 -22.93
CA GLY A 104 -32.46 -13.49 -21.74
C GLY A 104 -31.10 -13.45 -21.05
N LEU A 105 -30.09 -14.17 -21.56
CA LEU A 105 -28.72 -14.17 -21.02
C LEU A 105 -27.72 -13.51 -21.99
N ASN A 106 -26.74 -12.77 -21.43
CA ASN A 106 -25.68 -12.08 -22.18
C ASN A 106 -24.45 -13.00 -22.38
N MET A 107 -24.66 -14.19 -22.95
CA MET A 107 -23.67 -15.27 -23.04
C MET A 107 -22.41 -14.89 -23.84
N ASP A 108 -22.58 -14.26 -25.01
CA ASP A 108 -21.48 -13.81 -25.87
C ASP A 108 -20.62 -12.74 -25.18
N LYS A 109 -21.28 -11.78 -24.51
CA LYS A 109 -20.57 -10.72 -23.78
C LYS A 109 -19.81 -11.30 -22.59
N ALA A 110 -20.38 -12.27 -21.86
CA ALA A 110 -19.68 -12.95 -20.77
C ALA A 110 -18.43 -13.70 -21.27
N ALA A 111 -18.51 -14.37 -22.43
CA ALA A 111 -17.35 -14.99 -23.09
C ALA A 111 -16.29 -13.97 -23.50
N ASN A 112 -16.71 -12.81 -24.04
CA ASN A 112 -15.80 -11.73 -24.39
C ASN A 112 -15.16 -11.06 -23.16
N ALA A 113 -15.92 -10.90 -22.07
CA ALA A 113 -15.44 -10.38 -20.80
C ALA A 113 -14.38 -11.30 -20.17
N LYS A 114 -14.63 -12.62 -20.13
CA LYS A 114 -13.64 -13.63 -19.72
C LYS A 114 -12.34 -13.48 -20.51
N ALA A 115 -12.43 -13.42 -21.84
CA ALA A 115 -11.25 -13.31 -22.69
C ALA A 115 -10.48 -11.99 -22.47
N ALA A 116 -11.18 -10.86 -22.31
CA ALA A 116 -10.58 -9.57 -22.09
C ALA A 116 -9.88 -9.46 -20.72
N LEU A 117 -10.50 -10.01 -19.66
CA LEU A 117 -9.99 -9.96 -18.30
C LEU A 117 -8.76 -10.86 -18.12
N ASN A 118 -8.82 -12.13 -18.57
CA ASN A 118 -7.67 -13.05 -18.49
C ASN A 118 -6.48 -12.60 -19.35
N ALA A 119 -6.74 -11.82 -20.41
CA ALA A 119 -5.68 -11.22 -21.21
C ALA A 119 -5.04 -9.99 -20.55
N ALA A 120 -5.80 -9.25 -19.75
CA ALA A 120 -5.31 -8.08 -19.03
C ALA A 120 -4.43 -8.45 -17.83
N ASP A 121 -4.78 -9.54 -17.13
CA ASP A 121 -3.95 -10.10 -16.06
C ASP A 121 -4.03 -11.64 -16.04
N PRO A 122 -2.95 -12.36 -16.37
CA PRO A 122 -2.92 -13.82 -16.34
C PRO A 122 -2.93 -14.43 -14.93
N THR A 123 -2.73 -13.65 -13.87
CA THR A 123 -2.72 -14.17 -12.49
C THR A 123 -4.11 -14.26 -11.88
N MET A 124 -5.13 -13.72 -12.56
CA MET A 124 -6.54 -13.78 -12.16
C MET A 124 -7.29 -14.68 -13.15
N ASP A 125 -8.11 -15.59 -12.62
CA ASP A 125 -8.93 -16.50 -13.39
C ASP A 125 -10.38 -15.99 -13.47
N ALA A 126 -10.72 -15.36 -14.59
CA ALA A 126 -12.10 -15.17 -14.99
C ALA A 126 -12.64 -16.45 -15.60
N THR A 127 -13.71 -16.96 -15.00
CA THR A 127 -14.41 -18.18 -15.40
C THR A 127 -15.90 -17.90 -15.60
N LEU A 128 -16.56 -18.80 -16.30
CA LEU A 128 -18.00 -18.78 -16.52
C LEU A 128 -18.62 -20.04 -15.91
N THR A 129 -19.95 -20.09 -15.82
CA THR A 129 -20.65 -21.32 -15.41
C THR A 129 -21.22 -22.02 -16.63
N THR A 130 -20.87 -23.28 -16.85
CA THR A 130 -21.40 -24.07 -17.98
C THR A 130 -22.94 -24.17 -17.86
N LEU A 131 -23.63 -23.93 -18.97
CA LEU A 131 -25.07 -24.07 -19.10
C LEU A 131 -25.42 -24.83 -20.39
N TYR A 132 -26.41 -25.71 -20.30
CA TYR A 132 -27.07 -26.34 -21.45
C TYR A 132 -28.58 -26.10 -21.37
N ALA A 133 -29.16 -25.57 -22.44
CA ALA A 133 -30.61 -25.44 -22.58
C ALA A 133 -31.14 -26.51 -23.55
N GLY A 134 -32.00 -27.40 -23.05
CA GLY A 134 -32.70 -28.39 -23.86
C GLY A 134 -33.75 -27.78 -24.80
N GLY A 135 -34.23 -28.59 -25.73
CA GLY A 135 -35.41 -28.27 -26.53
C GLY A 135 -36.71 -28.35 -25.73
N ALA A 136 -37.83 -28.15 -26.42
CA ALA A 136 -39.16 -28.20 -25.79
C ALA A 136 -39.55 -29.61 -25.37
N ALA A 137 -40.05 -29.77 -24.14
CA ALA A 137 -40.63 -31.03 -23.69
C ALA A 137 -41.99 -31.28 -24.36
N THR A 138 -42.42 -32.54 -24.36
CA THR A 138 -43.72 -32.95 -24.89
C THR A 138 -44.58 -33.57 -23.79
N ALA A 139 -45.87 -33.23 -23.77
CA ALA A 139 -46.83 -33.76 -22.79
C ALA A 139 -47.09 -35.26 -22.95
N ASP A 140 -47.37 -35.98 -21.85
CA ASP A 140 -47.81 -37.38 -21.88
C ASP A 140 -49.34 -37.45 -22.06
N ALA A 141 -49.78 -37.74 -23.28
CA ALA A 141 -51.21 -37.76 -23.64
C ALA A 141 -52.02 -38.95 -23.10
N GLY A 142 -51.39 -39.90 -22.38
CA GLY A 142 -52.11 -40.98 -21.69
C GLY A 142 -51.46 -42.36 -21.84
N GLY A 143 -50.49 -42.65 -20.97
CA GLY A 143 -49.94 -43.99 -20.79
C GLY A 143 -49.11 -44.16 -19.52
N GLY A 144 -48.52 -43.07 -19.01
CA GLY A 144 -47.51 -43.14 -17.97
C GLY A 144 -46.19 -43.60 -18.59
N SER A 145 -45.15 -42.80 -18.44
CA SER A 145 -43.90 -42.94 -19.19
C SER A 145 -42.69 -42.93 -18.25
N THR A 146 -41.53 -43.37 -18.73
CA THR A 146 -40.27 -43.31 -17.98
C THR A 146 -39.19 -42.75 -18.87
N ILE A 147 -38.48 -41.73 -18.38
CA ILE A 147 -37.31 -41.13 -19.04
C ILE A 147 -36.08 -41.53 -18.22
N SER A 148 -35.02 -42.00 -18.88
CA SER A 148 -33.76 -42.34 -18.21
C SER A 148 -32.56 -41.82 -18.98
N PHE A 149 -31.54 -41.34 -18.27
CA PHE A 149 -30.29 -40.86 -18.84
C PHE A 149 -29.21 -40.85 -17.76
N ASP A 150 -27.96 -40.85 -18.19
CA ASP A 150 -26.82 -40.62 -17.33
C ASP A 150 -26.42 -39.14 -17.40
N LEU A 151 -26.37 -38.47 -16.26
CA LEU A 151 -25.88 -37.10 -16.12
C LEU A 151 -24.56 -37.12 -15.37
N ASN A 152 -23.47 -36.70 -16.00
CA ASN A 152 -22.12 -36.75 -15.42
C ASN A 152 -21.80 -38.12 -14.76
N ASN A 153 -22.14 -39.20 -15.46
CA ASN A 153 -22.00 -40.61 -15.03
C ASN A 153 -22.94 -41.08 -13.90
N VAL A 154 -23.93 -40.28 -13.50
CA VAL A 154 -24.98 -40.69 -12.54
C VAL A 154 -26.25 -41.02 -13.32
N THR A 155 -26.78 -42.23 -13.16
CA THR A 155 -28.01 -42.66 -13.83
C THR A 155 -29.25 -42.10 -13.13
N LEU A 156 -30.09 -41.38 -13.89
CA LEU A 156 -31.40 -40.90 -13.46
C LEU A 156 -32.52 -41.69 -14.11
N THR A 157 -33.63 -41.83 -13.39
CA THR A 157 -34.88 -42.40 -13.90
C THR A 157 -36.05 -41.56 -13.41
N VAL A 158 -36.79 -40.96 -14.34
CA VAL A 158 -37.90 -40.04 -14.08
C VAL A 158 -39.19 -40.72 -14.51
N THR A 159 -40.12 -40.90 -13.56
CA THR A 159 -41.45 -41.45 -13.86
C THR A 159 -42.41 -40.31 -14.17
N ILE A 160 -43.03 -40.35 -15.35
CA ILE A 160 -43.99 -39.35 -15.83
C ILE A 160 -45.41 -39.92 -15.69
N PRO A 161 -46.28 -39.33 -14.86
CA PRO A 161 -47.67 -39.74 -14.76
C PRO A 161 -48.45 -39.57 -16.08
N ALA A 162 -49.51 -40.36 -16.26
CA ALA A 162 -50.39 -40.20 -17.42
C ALA A 162 -51.15 -38.85 -17.35
N GLY A 163 -51.20 -38.11 -18.45
CA GLY A 163 -51.88 -36.82 -18.54
C GLY A 163 -51.06 -35.61 -18.09
N THR A 164 -49.76 -35.80 -17.86
CA THR A 164 -48.83 -34.72 -17.45
C THR A 164 -48.57 -33.74 -18.62
N SER A 165 -48.68 -32.43 -18.34
CA SER A 165 -48.43 -31.37 -19.33
C SER A 165 -46.94 -31.25 -19.68
N ALA A 166 -46.59 -30.60 -20.79
CA ALA A 166 -45.18 -30.41 -21.18
C ALA A 166 -44.37 -29.63 -20.12
N THR A 167 -44.96 -28.58 -19.54
CA THR A 167 -44.37 -27.82 -18.42
C THR A 167 -44.12 -28.71 -17.20
N ASP A 168 -45.07 -29.57 -16.86
CA ASP A 168 -44.95 -30.49 -15.72
C ASP A 168 -43.93 -31.61 -15.99
N VAL A 169 -43.78 -32.05 -17.24
CA VAL A 169 -42.71 -32.99 -17.64
C VAL A 169 -41.34 -32.35 -17.37
N SER A 170 -41.13 -31.12 -17.81
CA SER A 170 -39.86 -30.39 -17.55
C SER A 170 -39.62 -30.13 -16.07
N ALA A 171 -40.67 -29.84 -15.30
CA ALA A 171 -40.57 -29.70 -13.84
C ALA A 171 -40.20 -31.01 -13.15
N LEU A 172 -40.74 -32.15 -13.58
CA LEU A 172 -40.40 -33.47 -13.04
C LEU A 172 -38.96 -33.87 -13.38
N VAL A 173 -38.51 -33.61 -14.61
CA VAL A 173 -37.11 -33.87 -15.03
C VAL A 173 -36.15 -32.97 -14.26
N ALA A 174 -36.45 -31.67 -14.15
CA ALA A 174 -35.64 -30.74 -13.36
C ALA A 174 -35.59 -31.15 -11.87
N GLY A 175 -36.72 -31.56 -11.30
CA GLY A 175 -36.80 -32.07 -9.93
C GLY A 175 -35.94 -33.33 -9.71
N ALA A 176 -35.91 -34.24 -10.69
CA ALA A 176 -35.07 -35.43 -10.63
C ALA A 176 -33.58 -35.08 -10.69
N VAL A 177 -33.16 -34.17 -11.58
CA VAL A 177 -31.77 -33.67 -11.63
C VAL A 177 -31.37 -33.02 -10.31
N ASN A 178 -32.22 -32.16 -9.76
CA ASN A 178 -31.97 -31.47 -8.50
C ASN A 178 -31.87 -32.42 -7.29
N SER A 179 -32.46 -33.62 -7.36
CA SER A 179 -32.35 -34.62 -6.30
C SER A 179 -30.97 -35.29 -6.22
N VAL A 180 -30.14 -35.13 -7.26
CA VAL A 180 -28.79 -35.70 -7.36
C VAL A 180 -27.72 -34.63 -7.62
N THR A 181 -28.00 -33.36 -7.32
CA THR A 181 -27.05 -32.26 -7.52
C THR A 181 -25.73 -32.48 -6.79
N ASP A 182 -25.74 -32.97 -5.55
CA ASP A 182 -24.50 -33.25 -4.79
C ASP A 182 -23.61 -34.34 -5.44
N GLN A 183 -24.19 -35.21 -6.27
CA GLN A 183 -23.47 -36.29 -6.96
C GLN A 183 -23.03 -35.89 -8.37
N THR A 184 -23.78 -35.02 -9.02
CA THR A 184 -23.58 -34.63 -10.43
C THR A 184 -22.89 -33.29 -10.60
N GLY A 185 -22.96 -32.42 -9.60
CA GLY A 185 -22.55 -31.02 -9.69
C GLY A 185 -23.47 -30.16 -10.58
N VAL A 186 -24.68 -30.66 -10.92
CA VAL A 186 -25.57 -30.00 -11.88
C VAL A 186 -26.91 -29.67 -11.22
N VAL A 187 -27.39 -28.46 -11.49
CA VAL A 187 -28.73 -27.97 -11.12
C VAL A 187 -29.57 -27.80 -12.39
N ALA A 188 -30.87 -28.03 -12.28
CA ALA A 188 -31.83 -27.89 -13.35
C ALA A 188 -32.96 -26.93 -13.00
N VAL A 189 -33.35 -26.10 -13.96
CA VAL A 189 -34.51 -25.22 -13.88
C VAL A 189 -35.37 -25.35 -15.14
N VAL A 190 -36.65 -24.99 -15.04
CA VAL A 190 -37.55 -24.95 -16.20
C VAL A 190 -37.30 -23.65 -16.96
N GLY A 191 -37.16 -23.73 -18.28
CA GLY A 191 -36.91 -22.59 -19.16
C GLY A 191 -38.04 -21.56 -19.15
N ASP A 192 -37.72 -20.31 -18.86
CA ASP A 192 -38.70 -19.21 -18.73
C ASP A 192 -38.47 -18.05 -19.71
N GLY A 193 -37.42 -18.11 -20.55
CA GLY A 193 -37.03 -17.03 -21.43
C GLY A 193 -35.96 -16.08 -20.87
N ASN A 194 -35.61 -16.21 -19.59
CA ASN A 194 -34.61 -15.39 -18.90
C ASN A 194 -33.43 -16.20 -18.34
N ASN A 195 -33.53 -17.53 -18.35
CA ASN A 195 -32.53 -18.45 -17.82
C ASN A 195 -31.77 -19.24 -18.91
N GLY A 196 -31.79 -18.80 -20.17
CA GLY A 196 -31.15 -19.49 -21.29
C GLY A 196 -32.07 -20.45 -22.04
N GLY A 197 -33.19 -20.87 -21.44
CA GLY A 197 -34.26 -21.59 -22.13
C GLY A 197 -35.15 -20.63 -22.93
N ALA A 198 -35.61 -21.04 -24.11
CA ALA A 198 -36.49 -20.20 -24.94
C ALA A 198 -37.85 -19.95 -24.24
N ALA A 199 -38.38 -18.71 -24.34
CA ALA A 199 -39.62 -18.31 -23.69
C ALA A 199 -40.81 -19.17 -24.15
N GLY A 200 -41.51 -19.80 -23.21
CA GLY A 200 -42.67 -20.67 -23.48
C GLY A 200 -42.31 -22.01 -24.13
N ALA A 201 -41.03 -22.41 -24.14
CA ALA A 201 -40.59 -23.66 -24.72
C ALA A 201 -40.75 -24.86 -23.78
N ASP A 202 -41.19 -24.72 -22.53
CA ASP A 202 -41.28 -25.82 -21.56
C ASP A 202 -39.98 -26.67 -21.56
N SER A 203 -38.82 -26.03 -21.54
CA SER A 203 -37.50 -26.70 -21.68
C SER A 203 -36.86 -26.99 -20.33
N VAL A 204 -35.94 -27.94 -20.29
CA VAL A 204 -35.07 -28.19 -19.13
C VAL A 204 -33.74 -27.48 -19.39
N VAL A 205 -33.37 -26.57 -18.49
CA VAL A 205 -32.07 -25.89 -18.50
C VAL A 205 -31.21 -26.49 -17.40
N LEU A 206 -30.03 -26.98 -17.77
CA LEU A 206 -29.02 -27.53 -16.86
C LEU A 206 -27.88 -26.52 -16.72
N SER A 207 -27.37 -26.33 -15.51
CA SER A 207 -26.14 -25.57 -15.27
C SER A 207 -25.33 -26.21 -14.16
N ASN A 208 -24.02 -25.97 -14.14
CA ASN A 208 -23.23 -26.39 -12.98
C ASN A 208 -23.71 -25.66 -11.72
N SER A 209 -23.72 -26.38 -10.60
CA SER A 209 -24.28 -25.90 -9.33
C SER A 209 -23.38 -24.89 -8.63
N ARG A 210 -22.07 -24.94 -8.91
CA ARG A 210 -21.09 -23.96 -8.44
C ARG A 210 -20.89 -22.91 -9.53
N ALA A 211 -20.96 -21.64 -9.16
CA ALA A 211 -20.62 -20.56 -10.09
C ALA A 211 -19.13 -20.66 -10.48
N GLY A 212 -18.76 -20.16 -11.65
CA GLY A 212 -17.40 -20.30 -12.22
C GLY A 212 -16.98 -21.73 -12.62
N ASP A 213 -17.82 -22.75 -12.40
CA ASP A 213 -17.50 -24.11 -12.82
C ASP A 213 -17.71 -24.28 -14.33
N GLU A 214 -16.59 -24.36 -15.06
CA GLU A 214 -16.54 -24.63 -16.51
C GLU A 214 -16.51 -26.12 -16.85
N GLY A 215 -16.66 -26.99 -15.85
CA GLY A 215 -16.80 -28.43 -16.03
C GLY A 215 -17.88 -28.78 -17.05
N ALA A 216 -17.64 -29.84 -17.82
CA ALA A 216 -18.57 -30.26 -18.85
C ALA A 216 -19.83 -30.91 -18.24
N ILE A 217 -21.00 -30.57 -18.78
CA ILE A 217 -22.26 -31.26 -18.51
C ILE A 217 -22.41 -32.34 -19.59
N THR A 218 -22.33 -33.61 -19.18
CA THR A 218 -22.44 -34.74 -20.10
C THR A 218 -23.76 -35.46 -19.89
N ILE A 219 -24.53 -35.57 -20.97
CA ILE A 219 -25.76 -36.38 -21.03
C ILE A 219 -25.47 -37.60 -21.89
N ALA A 220 -25.46 -38.78 -21.27
CA ALA A 220 -25.23 -40.05 -21.95
C ALA A 220 -26.41 -41.01 -21.76
N ASN A 221 -26.48 -42.05 -22.59
CA ASN A 221 -27.48 -43.12 -22.47
C ASN A 221 -28.94 -42.64 -22.37
N LEU A 222 -29.27 -41.51 -23.01
CA LEU A 222 -30.63 -40.96 -23.02
C LEU A 222 -31.61 -41.91 -23.71
N GLN A 223 -32.64 -42.30 -22.98
CA GLN A 223 -33.75 -43.13 -23.43
C GLN A 223 -35.06 -42.41 -23.12
N GLU A 224 -35.82 -42.11 -24.18
CA GLU A 224 -37.12 -41.43 -24.09
C GLU A 224 -38.20 -42.20 -24.86
N PRO A 225 -39.43 -42.29 -24.34
CA PRO A 225 -40.56 -42.83 -25.08
C PRO A 225 -41.17 -41.80 -26.05
N ASP A 226 -41.80 -42.28 -27.12
CA ASP A 226 -42.48 -41.41 -28.12
C ASP A 226 -43.62 -40.57 -27.51
N SER A 227 -44.16 -41.00 -26.36
CA SER A 227 -45.31 -40.40 -25.69
C SER A 227 -44.96 -39.18 -24.82
N ALA A 228 -43.72 -39.05 -24.33
CA ALA A 228 -43.29 -37.96 -23.44
C ALA A 228 -41.77 -37.78 -23.52
N ARG A 229 -41.31 -36.60 -23.95
CA ARG A 229 -39.89 -36.28 -24.16
C ARG A 229 -39.49 -35.10 -23.28
N SER A 230 -38.28 -35.16 -22.73
CA SER A 230 -37.70 -34.11 -21.87
C SER A 230 -37.16 -32.92 -22.67
N GLY A 231 -36.89 -33.11 -23.97
CA GLY A 231 -36.23 -32.11 -24.81
C GLY A 231 -34.70 -32.10 -24.69
N LEU A 232 -34.11 -32.93 -23.82
CA LEU A 232 -32.66 -33.09 -23.71
C LEU A 232 -32.07 -33.82 -24.93
N ILE A 233 -30.80 -33.54 -25.24
CA ILE A 233 -30.03 -34.21 -26.30
C ILE A 233 -28.75 -34.79 -25.68
N ALA A 234 -28.47 -36.05 -25.97
CA ALA A 234 -27.26 -36.72 -25.50
C ALA A 234 -26.02 -36.16 -26.21
N ASP A 235 -25.20 -35.43 -25.46
CA ASP A 235 -23.92 -34.85 -25.90
C ASP A 235 -23.12 -34.37 -24.67
N THR A 236 -21.93 -33.83 -24.92
CA THR A 236 -21.09 -33.13 -23.93
C THR A 236 -21.13 -31.63 -24.18
N TYR A 237 -21.64 -30.88 -23.20
CA TYR A 237 -21.75 -29.42 -23.26
C TYR A 237 -20.69 -28.80 -22.35
N SER A 238 -19.86 -27.94 -22.92
CA SER A 238 -18.84 -27.22 -22.16
C SER A 238 -18.48 -25.90 -22.83
N ILE A 239 -18.03 -24.94 -22.02
CA ILE A 239 -17.56 -23.64 -22.50
C ILE A 239 -16.34 -23.78 -23.43
N ALA A 240 -15.55 -24.85 -23.29
CA ALA A 240 -14.43 -25.15 -24.18
C ALA A 240 -14.86 -25.55 -25.60
N ILE A 241 -16.08 -26.11 -25.77
CA ILE A 241 -16.63 -26.54 -27.05
C ILE A 241 -17.44 -25.41 -27.68
N ASP A 242 -18.30 -24.77 -26.89
CA ASP A 242 -19.11 -23.63 -27.28
C ASP A 242 -19.01 -22.53 -26.22
N PRO A 243 -18.31 -21.42 -26.49
CA PRO A 243 -18.17 -20.31 -25.55
C PRO A 243 -19.49 -19.71 -25.09
N ASN A 244 -20.57 -19.93 -25.85
CA ASN A 244 -21.90 -19.39 -25.57
C ASN A 244 -22.75 -20.33 -24.71
N SER A 245 -22.25 -21.51 -24.35
CA SER A 245 -22.91 -22.44 -23.42
C SER A 245 -22.65 -22.04 -21.96
N ASN A 246 -23.04 -20.82 -21.59
CA ASN A 246 -22.80 -20.25 -20.25
C ASN A 246 -24.01 -19.54 -19.65
N THR A 247 -23.98 -19.25 -18.35
CA THR A 247 -25.10 -18.62 -17.62
C THR A 247 -25.23 -17.10 -17.80
N GLY A 248 -24.41 -16.47 -18.65
CA GLY A 248 -24.33 -15.01 -18.76
C GLY A 248 -23.74 -14.32 -17.51
N LYS A 249 -23.20 -15.12 -16.58
CA LYS A 249 -22.53 -14.65 -15.37
C LYS A 249 -21.03 -14.83 -15.51
N ILE A 250 -20.28 -13.85 -15.02
CA ILE A 250 -18.84 -13.94 -14.87
C ILE A 250 -18.50 -14.26 -13.42
N SER A 251 -17.44 -15.04 -13.20
CA SER A 251 -16.93 -15.42 -11.89
C SER A 251 -15.43 -15.14 -11.88
N LEU A 252 -14.98 -14.30 -10.95
CA LEU A 252 -13.58 -13.94 -10.82
C LEU A 252 -13.01 -14.63 -9.59
N ALA A 253 -11.91 -15.34 -9.79
CA ALA A 253 -11.13 -15.97 -8.73
C ALA A 253 -9.65 -15.66 -8.93
N SER A 254 -8.91 -15.56 -7.84
CA SER A 254 -7.46 -15.32 -7.88
C SER A 254 -6.83 -15.85 -6.60
N SER A 255 -5.61 -16.36 -6.69
CA SER A 255 -4.78 -16.69 -5.52
C SER A 255 -4.08 -15.46 -4.92
N ALA A 256 -4.31 -14.28 -5.50
CA ALA A 256 -3.77 -13.00 -5.05
C ALA A 256 -4.83 -11.89 -5.17
N SER A 257 -4.69 -10.87 -4.33
CA SER A 257 -5.54 -9.69 -4.31
C SER A 257 -5.49 -8.97 -5.66
N PHE A 258 -6.62 -8.48 -6.16
CA PHE A 258 -6.67 -7.68 -7.39
C PHE A 258 -7.64 -6.52 -7.28
N VAL A 259 -7.44 -5.52 -8.14
CA VAL A 259 -8.26 -4.30 -8.19
C VAL A 259 -8.88 -4.15 -9.58
N LEU A 260 -10.20 -4.00 -9.62
CA LEU A 260 -10.93 -3.52 -10.79
C LEU A 260 -11.28 -2.05 -10.58
N SER A 261 -10.97 -1.17 -11.53
CA SER A 261 -11.32 0.25 -11.39
C SER A 261 -11.65 0.89 -12.73
N SER A 262 -12.42 1.99 -12.69
CA SER A 262 -12.65 2.82 -13.87
C SER A 262 -11.85 4.12 -13.81
N PRO A 263 -11.09 4.48 -14.87
CA PRO A 263 -10.41 5.77 -14.96
C PRO A 263 -11.30 6.84 -15.62
N THR A 264 -12.46 6.47 -16.17
CA THR A 264 -13.34 7.35 -16.95
C THR A 264 -14.61 7.76 -16.22
N VAL A 265 -15.05 6.96 -15.26
CA VAL A 265 -16.14 7.31 -14.34
C VAL A 265 -15.70 7.13 -12.89
N VAL A 266 -16.26 7.96 -12.01
CA VAL A 266 -15.94 7.97 -10.58
C VAL A 266 -16.90 7.10 -9.75
N ASP A 267 -17.87 6.44 -10.40
CA ASP A 267 -18.89 5.60 -9.78
C ASP A 267 -18.88 4.17 -10.34
N ASP A 268 -19.67 3.26 -9.76
CA ASP A 268 -19.70 1.84 -10.10
C ASP A 268 -20.40 1.55 -11.43
N SER A 269 -20.67 2.55 -12.28
CA SER A 269 -21.42 2.35 -13.53
C SER A 269 -20.75 1.29 -14.40
N ILE A 270 -19.42 1.27 -14.50
CA ILE A 270 -18.68 0.25 -15.28
C ILE A 270 -18.71 -1.13 -14.62
N LEU A 271 -18.57 -1.20 -13.28
CA LEU A 271 -18.64 -2.45 -12.53
C LEU A 271 -20.05 -3.06 -12.57
N THR A 272 -21.08 -2.20 -12.65
CA THR A 272 -22.49 -2.60 -12.83
C THR A 272 -22.67 -3.35 -14.14
N GLU A 273 -21.92 -3.00 -15.19
CA GLU A 273 -22.02 -3.68 -16.48
C GLU A 273 -21.47 -5.13 -16.45
N LEU A 274 -20.66 -5.47 -15.45
CA LEU A 274 -20.22 -6.84 -15.15
C LEU A 274 -21.07 -7.52 -14.07
N GLY A 275 -22.05 -6.80 -13.50
CA GLY A 275 -22.85 -7.26 -12.37
C GLY A 275 -22.06 -7.36 -11.07
N LEU A 276 -20.95 -6.61 -10.98
CA LEU A 276 -20.03 -6.60 -9.85
C LEU A 276 -20.14 -5.31 -9.01
N ALA A 277 -21.15 -4.48 -9.26
CA ALA A 277 -21.43 -3.32 -8.43
C ALA A 277 -22.21 -3.71 -7.16
N GLY A 278 -21.91 -3.10 -6.03
CA GLY A 278 -22.82 -3.10 -4.88
C GLY A 278 -22.23 -3.50 -3.53
N GLY A 279 -20.94 -3.24 -3.30
CA GLY A 279 -20.34 -3.24 -1.96
C GLY A 279 -20.37 -4.56 -1.19
N THR A 280 -20.55 -5.68 -1.90
CA THR A 280 -20.65 -7.02 -1.29
C THR A 280 -19.76 -8.06 -1.96
N GLY A 281 -19.06 -7.69 -3.03
CA GLY A 281 -18.25 -8.60 -3.85
C GLY A 281 -16.77 -8.71 -3.47
N GLY A 282 -16.27 -7.82 -2.61
CA GLY A 282 -14.85 -7.75 -2.25
C GLY A 282 -14.63 -7.03 -0.91
N PHE A 283 -13.40 -7.09 -0.40
CA PHE A 283 -13.02 -6.59 0.92
C PHE A 283 -13.19 -5.06 1.10
N GLY A 284 -13.21 -4.28 0.02
CA GLY A 284 -13.55 -2.86 0.12
C GLY A 284 -14.08 -2.27 -1.17
N ASP A 285 -15.19 -2.84 -1.63
CA ASP A 285 -16.08 -2.23 -2.61
C ASP A 285 -17.00 -1.27 -1.83
N GLU A 286 -16.80 0.04 -1.97
CA GLU A 286 -17.69 1.06 -1.40
C GLU A 286 -18.62 1.55 -2.50
N ALA A 287 -19.94 1.52 -2.27
CA ALA A 287 -20.90 1.81 -3.32
C ALA A 287 -20.69 3.20 -3.94
N GLY A 288 -20.39 3.24 -5.23
CA GLY A 288 -20.25 4.46 -6.03
C GLY A 288 -18.85 5.06 -6.04
N ASP A 289 -17.80 4.31 -5.71
CA ASP A 289 -16.40 4.75 -5.81
C ASP A 289 -15.70 4.34 -7.12
N GLY A 290 -16.37 3.50 -7.94
CA GLY A 290 -15.88 3.02 -9.23
C GLY A 290 -14.72 2.04 -9.11
N THR A 291 -14.46 1.49 -7.92
CA THR A 291 -13.33 0.62 -7.61
C THR A 291 -13.76 -0.59 -6.79
N LEU A 292 -13.48 -1.79 -7.31
CA LEU A 292 -13.64 -3.04 -6.59
C LEU A 292 -12.28 -3.62 -6.24
N VAL A 293 -12.06 -3.91 -4.97
CA VAL A 293 -10.86 -4.63 -4.49
C VAL A 293 -11.26 -6.03 -4.02
N TYR A 294 -10.73 -7.03 -4.69
CA TYR A 294 -10.90 -8.45 -4.37
C TYR A 294 -9.69 -8.96 -3.58
N GLY A 295 -9.94 -9.69 -2.49
CA GLY A 295 -8.92 -10.27 -1.61
C GLY A 295 -9.43 -10.48 -0.17
N PRO A 296 -8.70 -11.24 0.68
CA PRO A 296 -9.07 -11.44 2.08
C PRO A 296 -8.78 -10.18 2.92
N ARG A 297 -9.75 -9.76 3.74
CA ARG A 297 -9.51 -8.83 4.87
C ARG A 297 -8.61 -9.52 5.88
N LEU A 298 -7.69 -8.81 6.52
CA LEU A 298 -7.13 -9.32 7.78
C LEU A 298 -8.21 -9.23 8.86
N ALA A 299 -8.83 -10.36 9.20
CA ALA A 299 -9.85 -10.48 10.24
C ALA A 299 -9.25 -11.08 11.52
N ASP A 300 -10.03 -11.01 12.59
CA ASP A 300 -9.66 -11.65 13.85
C ASP A 300 -9.45 -13.15 13.64
N SER A 301 -8.37 -13.69 14.20
CA SER A 301 -7.91 -15.09 14.07
C SER A 301 -7.35 -15.49 12.70
N ASP A 302 -7.25 -14.58 11.73
CA ASP A 302 -6.62 -14.89 10.42
C ASP A 302 -5.11 -15.06 10.53
N LEU A 303 -4.49 -14.49 11.56
CA LEU A 303 -3.07 -14.60 11.84
C LEU A 303 -2.80 -15.13 13.25
N LEU A 304 -1.79 -15.97 13.33
CA LEU A 304 -1.16 -16.48 14.53
C LEU A 304 0.25 -15.88 14.60
N LEU A 305 0.49 -15.02 15.58
CA LEU A 305 1.80 -14.45 15.88
C LEU A 305 2.44 -15.27 17.00
N ASN A 306 3.49 -16.05 16.70
CA ASN A 306 4.05 -17.04 17.63
C ASN A 306 2.95 -17.93 18.25
N GLY A 307 1.95 -18.33 17.45
CA GLY A 307 0.83 -19.16 17.87
C GLY A 307 -0.27 -18.45 18.67
N LEU A 308 -0.23 -17.12 18.81
CA LEU A 308 -1.31 -16.32 19.42
C LEU A 308 -2.18 -15.67 18.34
N GLU A 309 -3.49 -15.83 18.45
CA GLU A 309 -4.46 -15.26 17.52
C GLU A 309 -4.45 -13.73 17.57
N LEU A 310 -4.30 -13.12 16.40
CA LEU A 310 -4.49 -11.68 16.20
C LEU A 310 -5.98 -11.35 16.39
N THR A 311 -6.28 -10.37 17.23
CA THR A 311 -7.67 -9.96 17.54
C THR A 311 -7.76 -8.44 17.64
N GLY A 312 -8.98 -7.91 17.48
CA GLY A 312 -9.25 -6.49 17.71
C GLY A 312 -8.88 -5.59 16.52
N ILE A 313 -9.01 -6.09 15.29
CA ILE A 313 -8.76 -5.28 14.09
C ILE A 313 -9.92 -4.31 13.87
N SER A 314 -9.72 -3.06 14.29
CA SER A 314 -10.68 -1.96 14.14
C SER A 314 -10.22 -0.90 13.15
N ASP A 315 -11.19 -0.21 12.57
CA ASP A 315 -11.03 1.01 11.76
C ASP A 315 -10.07 2.03 12.43
N ASP A 316 -9.15 2.62 11.65
CA ASP A 316 -8.25 3.69 12.09
C ASP A 316 -8.95 5.04 12.37
N GLY A 317 -10.23 5.14 12.02
CA GLY A 317 -11.17 6.21 12.35
C GLY A 317 -11.05 7.48 11.50
N LEU A 318 -10.13 7.54 10.53
CA LEU A 318 -9.87 8.75 9.74
C LEU A 318 -9.48 8.51 8.27
N SER A 319 -9.05 7.30 7.89
CA SER A 319 -9.07 6.91 6.48
C SER A 319 -10.54 6.80 6.06
N ASP A 320 -10.91 7.35 4.91
CA ASP A 320 -12.28 7.31 4.41
C ASP A 320 -12.59 6.04 3.61
N ILE A 321 -11.56 5.39 3.08
CA ILE A 321 -11.63 4.10 2.38
C ILE A 321 -10.50 3.18 2.89
N TYR A 322 -10.79 1.88 3.03
CA TYR A 322 -9.88 0.83 3.52
C TYR A 322 -9.29 1.10 4.91
N ALA A 323 -10.08 1.72 5.79
CA ALA A 323 -9.61 2.27 7.05
C ALA A 323 -9.24 1.21 8.10
N ASP A 324 -9.83 0.03 8.00
CA ASP A 324 -9.57 -1.13 8.84
C ASP A 324 -8.45 -2.04 8.30
N THR A 325 -7.90 -1.72 7.13
CA THR A 325 -6.71 -2.39 6.56
C THR A 325 -5.54 -1.45 6.33
N SER A 326 -5.65 -0.21 6.80
CA SER A 326 -4.51 0.69 6.84
C SER A 326 -3.37 0.08 7.67
N ALA A 327 -2.15 0.51 7.39
CA ALA A 327 -1.00 0.04 8.16
C ALA A 327 -1.14 0.42 9.64
N ALA A 328 -1.83 1.52 9.96
CA ALA A 328 -2.16 1.91 11.33
C ALA A 328 -3.08 0.89 12.02
N ALA A 329 -4.21 0.53 11.42
CA ALA A 329 -5.15 -0.46 11.97
C ALA A 329 -4.47 -1.82 12.20
N LYS A 330 -3.68 -2.28 11.22
CA LYS A 330 -2.90 -3.53 11.34
C LYS A 330 -1.84 -3.44 12.44
N ALA A 331 -1.13 -2.32 12.53
CA ALA A 331 -0.10 -2.14 13.55
C ALA A 331 -0.68 -2.09 14.96
N ASP A 332 -1.82 -1.45 15.17
CA ASP A 332 -2.47 -1.38 16.49
C ASP A 332 -2.92 -2.77 16.98
N ALA A 333 -3.52 -3.58 16.10
CA ALA A 333 -3.89 -4.95 16.41
C ALA A 333 -2.66 -5.80 16.76
N ILE A 334 -1.60 -5.76 15.93
CA ILE A 334 -0.36 -6.51 16.17
C ILE A 334 0.33 -6.03 17.45
N ASN A 335 0.36 -4.72 17.67
CA ASN A 335 1.06 -4.13 18.80
C ASN A 335 0.40 -4.44 20.14
N THR A 336 -0.91 -4.74 20.15
CA THR A 336 -1.62 -5.27 21.33
C THR A 336 -1.03 -6.59 21.82
N LEU A 337 -0.46 -7.39 20.91
CA LEU A 337 0.18 -8.68 21.22
C LEU A 337 1.69 -8.57 21.48
N THR A 338 2.32 -7.40 21.29
CA THR A 338 3.77 -7.18 21.44
C THR A 338 4.35 -7.76 22.73
N ALA A 339 3.64 -7.56 23.85
CA ALA A 339 4.13 -8.01 25.15
C ALA A 339 4.20 -9.55 25.28
N ALA A 340 3.35 -10.26 24.53
CA ALA A 340 3.26 -11.71 24.53
C ALA A 340 4.10 -12.36 23.42
N THR A 341 4.17 -11.72 22.24
CA THR A 341 4.82 -12.28 21.05
C THR A 341 6.25 -11.77 20.86
N GLY A 342 6.59 -10.59 21.39
CA GLY A 342 7.86 -9.91 21.12
C GLY A 342 7.96 -9.30 19.71
N ILE A 343 6.85 -9.27 18.96
CA ILE A 343 6.76 -8.69 17.62
C ILE A 343 6.15 -7.30 17.75
N THR A 344 6.83 -6.28 17.22
CA THR A 344 6.34 -4.91 17.16
C THR A 344 6.12 -4.51 15.71
N ALA A 345 4.93 -4.03 15.40
CA ALA A 345 4.62 -3.41 14.12
C ALA A 345 4.98 -1.93 14.14
N VAL A 346 5.83 -1.51 13.21
CA VAL A 346 6.19 -0.12 12.95
C VAL A 346 5.55 0.28 11.63
N VAL A 347 4.83 1.39 11.62
CA VAL A 347 4.23 1.93 10.40
C VAL A 347 5.18 2.90 9.70
N GLU A 348 5.32 2.74 8.40
CA GLU A 348 5.82 3.80 7.53
C GLU A 348 4.60 4.55 6.95
N PRO A 349 4.46 5.85 7.24
CA PRO A 349 3.30 6.60 6.78
C PRO A 349 3.18 6.58 5.27
N ALA A 350 1.94 6.47 4.77
CA ALA A 350 1.65 6.70 3.36
C ALA A 350 2.24 8.06 2.94
N SER A 351 2.97 8.06 1.84
CA SER A 351 3.57 9.26 1.29
C SER A 351 3.50 9.22 -0.22
N LEU A 352 3.28 10.38 -0.83
CA LEU A 352 3.37 10.54 -2.27
C LEU A 352 4.09 11.84 -2.60
N THR A 353 4.74 11.85 -3.76
CA THR A 353 5.27 13.05 -4.39
C THR A 353 4.56 13.27 -5.71
N ALA A 354 4.06 14.49 -5.93
CA ALA A 354 3.41 14.88 -7.16
C ALA A 354 4.33 14.64 -8.36
N VAL A 355 3.76 14.23 -9.49
CA VAL A 355 4.52 13.86 -10.69
C VAL A 355 5.21 15.07 -11.32
N GLN A 356 4.61 16.25 -11.20
CA GLN A 356 5.17 17.51 -11.70
C GLN A 356 5.02 18.63 -10.67
N ALA A 357 5.78 19.70 -10.87
CA ALA A 357 5.71 20.87 -10.00
C ALA A 357 4.35 21.56 -10.15
N VAL A 358 3.85 22.17 -9.07
CA VAL A 358 2.62 22.96 -9.11
C VAL A 358 2.70 24.00 -10.22
N GLU A 359 1.77 23.97 -11.17
CA GLU A 359 1.71 24.94 -12.27
C GLU A 359 1.13 26.28 -11.81
N ALA A 360 1.76 27.40 -12.22
CA ALA A 360 1.16 28.73 -12.07
C ALA A 360 0.05 28.92 -13.11
N GLY A 361 -1.06 29.53 -12.68
CA GLY A 361 -1.83 30.35 -13.61
C GLY A 361 -0.97 31.54 -14.08
N ILE A 362 -0.82 31.74 -15.38
CA ILE A 362 -0.15 32.93 -15.93
C ILE A 362 -1.16 34.10 -15.85
N GLU A 363 -0.95 35.04 -14.94
CA GLU A 363 -1.58 36.37 -15.07
C GLU A 363 -0.92 37.10 -16.24
N LYS A 364 -1.68 37.33 -17.32
CA LYS A 364 -1.34 38.38 -18.29
C LYS A 364 -2.50 39.37 -18.40
N THR A 365 -2.18 40.58 -17.96
CA THR A 365 -2.95 41.82 -18.10
C THR A 365 -3.43 42.00 -19.54
N GLY A 366 -4.75 42.03 -19.73
CA GLY A 366 -5.52 42.54 -20.88
C GLY A 366 -4.98 42.40 -22.32
N LEU A 367 -5.80 41.85 -23.22
CA LEU A 367 -5.53 41.92 -24.66
C LEU A 367 -5.79 43.35 -25.15
N THR A 368 -4.75 44.06 -25.59
CA THR A 368 -4.90 45.43 -26.15
C THR A 368 -4.61 45.43 -27.64
N GLY A 369 -5.52 46.01 -28.43
CA GLY A 369 -5.35 46.18 -29.88
C GLY A 369 -5.57 47.63 -30.35
N VAL A 370 -4.87 48.05 -31.40
CA VAL A 370 -5.01 49.37 -32.05
C VAL A 370 -6.04 49.28 -33.18
N VAL A 371 -7.14 50.03 -33.08
CA VAL A 371 -8.24 49.90 -34.03
C VAL A 371 -7.91 50.58 -35.38
N THR A 372 -7.98 49.84 -36.49
CA THR A 372 -7.67 50.33 -37.85
C THR A 372 -8.90 50.92 -38.57
N ASN A 373 -8.76 51.49 -39.77
CA ASN A 373 -9.86 52.15 -40.50
C ASN A 373 -10.84 51.15 -41.17
N GLY A 374 -12.12 51.52 -41.30
CA GLY A 374 -13.18 50.72 -41.93
C GLY A 374 -14.24 50.18 -40.96
N ALA A 375 -15.50 50.13 -41.39
CA ALA A 375 -16.62 49.59 -40.60
C ALA A 375 -16.61 48.05 -40.56
N ILE A 376 -17.19 47.48 -39.51
CA ILE A 376 -17.38 46.03 -39.33
C ILE A 376 -18.89 45.74 -39.38
N PRO A 377 -19.38 44.99 -40.39
CA PRO A 377 -20.76 44.56 -40.47
C PRO A 377 -21.22 43.72 -39.26
N ALA A 378 -22.53 43.69 -39.00
CA ALA A 378 -23.08 42.80 -37.97
C ALA A 378 -22.87 41.34 -38.37
N GLY A 379 -22.36 40.52 -37.46
CA GLY A 379 -22.10 39.09 -37.69
C GLY A 379 -20.68 38.74 -38.14
N ASP A 380 -19.88 39.73 -38.58
CA ASP A 380 -18.50 39.51 -39.04
C ASP A 380 -17.50 39.30 -37.90
N LEU A 381 -17.90 39.55 -36.66
CA LEU A 381 -17.13 39.22 -35.47
C LEU A 381 -18.03 38.49 -34.47
N SER A 382 -17.43 37.55 -33.74
CA SER A 382 -18.09 36.83 -32.66
C SER A 382 -17.14 36.60 -31.49
N ILE A 383 -17.72 36.47 -30.31
CA ILE A 383 -17.03 36.14 -29.07
C ILE A 383 -17.65 34.86 -28.53
N ASN A 384 -16.87 33.79 -28.39
CA ASN A 384 -17.34 32.46 -27.99
C ASN A 384 -18.54 32.01 -28.83
N GLY A 385 -18.51 32.27 -30.14
CA GLY A 385 -19.60 31.96 -31.09
C GLY A 385 -20.82 32.88 -31.02
N ILE A 386 -20.83 33.89 -30.14
CA ILE A 386 -21.89 34.91 -30.07
C ILE A 386 -21.50 36.09 -30.95
N SER A 387 -22.26 36.32 -32.02
CA SER A 387 -22.04 37.47 -32.91
C SER A 387 -22.15 38.80 -32.16
N ILE A 388 -21.19 39.70 -32.39
CA ILE A 388 -21.28 41.09 -31.95
C ILE A 388 -22.03 41.92 -33.00
N GLY A 389 -22.70 42.99 -32.55
CA GLY A 389 -23.41 43.91 -33.43
C GLY A 389 -22.46 44.67 -34.36
N ALA A 390 -23.02 45.37 -35.36
CA ALA A 390 -22.23 46.18 -36.28
C ALA A 390 -21.40 47.25 -35.55
N ILE A 391 -20.13 47.37 -35.90
CA ILE A 391 -19.24 48.42 -35.38
C ILE A 391 -19.07 49.46 -36.49
N ALA A 392 -19.66 50.64 -36.28
CA ALA A 392 -19.48 51.76 -37.17
C ALA A 392 -18.02 52.24 -37.16
N GLY A 393 -17.45 52.42 -38.35
CA GLY A 393 -16.13 53.03 -38.51
C GLY A 393 -16.13 54.52 -38.17
N GLY A 394 -14.94 55.11 -38.12
CA GLY A 394 -14.73 56.54 -37.93
C GLY A 394 -13.42 57.00 -38.60
N PRO A 395 -13.30 58.29 -38.95
CA PRO A 395 -12.03 58.83 -39.43
C PRO A 395 -10.97 58.75 -38.32
N ALA A 396 -9.72 58.49 -38.71
CA ALA A 396 -8.60 58.61 -37.79
C ALA A 396 -8.35 60.09 -37.48
N ASN A 397 -8.39 60.45 -36.19
CA ASN A 397 -8.06 61.79 -35.72
C ASN A 397 -6.62 61.74 -35.16
N ASN A 398 -5.71 62.52 -35.76
CA ASN A 398 -4.28 62.57 -35.37
C ASN A 398 -3.63 61.18 -35.23
N GLY A 399 -3.92 60.30 -36.19
CA GLY A 399 -3.41 58.93 -36.28
C GLY A 399 -4.14 57.87 -35.45
N LEU A 400 -5.10 58.24 -34.58
CA LEU A 400 -5.86 57.28 -33.75
C LEU A 400 -7.33 57.17 -34.16
N ASN A 401 -7.89 55.95 -34.14
CA ASN A 401 -9.30 55.70 -34.48
C ASN A 401 -10.21 55.68 -33.23
N MET A 402 -10.26 56.81 -32.54
CA MET A 402 -10.89 56.97 -31.21
C MET A 402 -12.40 56.67 -31.22
N LEU A 403 -13.11 57.09 -32.27
CA LEU A 403 -14.55 56.85 -32.43
C LEU A 403 -14.86 55.36 -32.61
N LYS A 404 -14.06 54.66 -33.43
CA LYS A 404 -14.25 53.23 -33.66
C LYS A 404 -13.89 52.40 -32.43
N ALA A 405 -12.85 52.77 -31.67
CA ALA A 405 -12.55 52.13 -30.39
C ALA A 405 -13.74 52.24 -29.40
N ALA A 406 -14.35 53.43 -29.31
CA ALA A 406 -15.53 53.64 -28.47
C ALA A 406 -16.77 52.85 -28.95
N ASN A 407 -17.00 52.80 -30.27
CA ASN A 407 -18.07 51.99 -30.86
C ASN A 407 -17.83 50.48 -30.65
N SER A 408 -16.58 50.04 -30.75
CA SER A 408 -16.18 48.64 -30.51
C SER A 408 -16.44 48.25 -29.06
N ARG A 409 -16.04 49.09 -28.08
CA ARG A 409 -16.36 48.90 -26.66
C ARG A 409 -17.86 48.74 -26.45
N ALA A 410 -18.67 49.63 -27.03
CA ALA A 410 -20.13 49.58 -26.88
C ALA A 410 -20.73 48.29 -27.46
N ALA A 411 -20.30 47.87 -28.65
CA ALA A 411 -20.77 46.65 -29.30
C ALA A 411 -20.39 45.37 -28.54
N ILE A 412 -19.16 45.31 -28.00
CA ILE A 412 -18.69 44.19 -27.18
C ILE A 412 -19.42 44.17 -25.83
N ASN A 413 -19.55 45.33 -25.18
CA ASN A 413 -20.20 45.40 -23.87
C ASN A 413 -21.70 45.11 -23.93
N ALA A 414 -22.34 45.26 -25.09
CA ALA A 414 -23.74 44.87 -25.31
C ALA A 414 -23.96 43.34 -25.20
N VAL A 415 -22.92 42.52 -25.42
CA VAL A 415 -22.98 41.06 -25.28
C VAL A 415 -22.31 40.55 -24.00
N THR A 416 -21.84 41.42 -23.10
CA THR A 416 -21.14 41.03 -21.85
C THR A 416 -21.95 40.09 -20.98
N VAL A 417 -23.26 40.27 -20.84
CA VAL A 417 -24.09 39.39 -19.98
C VAL A 417 -24.04 37.93 -20.45
N ARG A 418 -23.84 37.69 -21.75
CA ARG A 418 -23.80 36.34 -22.33
C ARG A 418 -22.37 35.82 -22.52
N THR A 419 -21.39 36.71 -22.59
CA THR A 419 -19.99 36.37 -22.88
C THR A 419 -19.07 36.48 -21.67
N GLU A 420 -19.48 37.20 -20.62
CA GLU A 420 -18.70 37.62 -19.45
C GLU A 420 -17.47 38.49 -19.77
N ILE A 421 -17.39 39.00 -21.00
CA ILE A 421 -16.25 39.82 -21.45
C ILE A 421 -16.61 41.28 -21.37
N THR A 422 -15.74 42.05 -20.73
CA THR A 422 -15.82 43.50 -20.70
C THR A 422 -14.69 44.09 -21.52
N ALA A 423 -15.04 44.96 -22.46
CA ALA A 423 -14.10 45.85 -23.13
C ALA A 423 -13.99 47.18 -22.36
N ARG A 424 -12.78 47.70 -22.27
CA ARG A 424 -12.45 48.99 -21.67
C ARG A 424 -11.57 49.81 -22.61
N LEU A 425 -11.63 51.12 -22.46
CA LEU A 425 -10.75 52.07 -23.15
C LEU A 425 -9.68 52.61 -22.20
N THR A 426 -8.56 53.05 -22.75
CA THR A 426 -7.58 53.84 -22.00
C THR A 426 -7.86 55.32 -22.24
N THR A 427 -7.98 56.09 -21.16
CA THR A 427 -8.21 57.55 -21.24
C THR A 427 -7.02 58.27 -21.86
N LEU A 428 -7.29 59.18 -22.80
CA LEU A 428 -6.32 60.06 -23.45
C LEU A 428 -6.83 61.51 -23.40
N THR A 429 -5.97 62.46 -23.07
CA THR A 429 -6.29 63.88 -23.22
C THR A 429 -5.14 64.66 -23.83
N THR A 430 -5.44 65.79 -24.48
CA THR A 430 -4.47 66.61 -25.20
C THR A 430 -4.49 68.05 -24.67
N GLY A 431 -3.32 68.60 -24.37
CA GLY A 431 -3.12 70.00 -24.00
C GLY A 431 -2.68 70.86 -25.19
N GLY A 432 -3.22 72.08 -25.28
CA GLY A 432 -3.01 73.02 -26.38
C GLY A 432 -1.57 73.55 -26.57
N VAL A 433 -1.40 74.36 -27.62
CA VAL A 433 -0.10 74.91 -28.06
C VAL A 433 0.30 76.11 -27.21
N ALA A 434 1.44 76.02 -26.52
CA ALA A 434 1.97 77.10 -25.71
C ALA A 434 2.75 78.15 -26.51
N ALA A 435 2.52 79.43 -26.22
CA ALA A 435 3.34 80.53 -26.74
C ALA A 435 4.66 80.64 -25.95
N ALA A 436 5.80 80.69 -26.64
CA ALA A 436 7.11 80.85 -26.01
C ALA A 436 7.26 82.25 -25.37
N GLY A 437 7.61 82.30 -24.09
CA GLY A 437 7.73 83.54 -23.30
C GLY A 437 8.56 83.38 -22.03
N THR A 438 8.90 84.52 -21.40
CA THR A 438 9.80 84.67 -20.23
C THR A 438 9.59 83.66 -19.10
N THR A 439 10.66 83.32 -18.37
CA THR A 439 10.68 82.29 -17.32
C THR A 439 9.54 82.43 -16.31
N THR A 440 8.67 81.42 -16.25
CA THR A 440 7.52 81.35 -15.33
C THR A 440 7.47 80.00 -14.60
N THR A 441 6.96 80.00 -13.38
CA THR A 441 6.63 78.77 -12.63
C THR A 441 5.19 78.37 -12.97
N VAL A 442 4.98 77.11 -13.36
CA VAL A 442 3.66 76.53 -13.61
C VAL A 442 3.37 75.52 -12.51
N SER A 443 2.17 75.56 -11.94
CA SER A 443 1.71 74.61 -10.93
C SER A 443 0.26 74.20 -11.17
N PHE A 444 -0.03 72.91 -10.99
CA PHE A 444 -1.36 72.32 -11.05
C PHE A 444 -1.39 71.00 -10.28
N ASN A 445 -2.58 70.44 -10.07
CA ASN A 445 -2.77 69.09 -9.54
C ASN A 445 -3.23 68.16 -10.67
N LEU A 446 -2.58 67.01 -10.83
CA LEU A 446 -2.95 65.93 -11.75
C LEU A 446 -3.37 64.72 -10.94
N ASN A 447 -4.61 64.25 -11.11
CA ASN A 447 -5.18 63.14 -10.32
C ASN A 447 -4.91 63.28 -8.81
N ASN A 448 -5.11 64.49 -8.28
CA ASN A 448 -4.85 64.90 -6.89
C ASN A 448 -3.37 64.97 -6.43
N VAL A 449 -2.40 64.75 -7.32
CA VAL A 449 -0.97 64.95 -7.04
C VAL A 449 -0.53 66.34 -7.50
N GLY A 450 0.10 67.11 -6.63
CA GLY A 450 0.59 68.45 -6.96
C GLY A 450 1.89 68.42 -7.78
N ILE A 451 1.90 69.10 -8.91
CA ILE A 451 3.03 69.22 -9.83
C ILE A 451 3.42 70.69 -9.95
N SER A 452 4.71 71.00 -9.82
CA SER A 452 5.24 72.36 -9.99
C SER A 452 6.60 72.33 -10.66
N PHE A 453 6.80 73.14 -11.71
CA PHE A 453 8.06 73.25 -12.44
C PHE A 453 8.27 74.66 -12.99
N ARG A 454 9.52 74.98 -13.36
CA ARG A 454 9.88 76.25 -14.03
C ARG A 454 10.17 75.97 -15.49
N THR A 455 9.73 76.86 -16.39
CA THR A 455 10.01 76.75 -17.83
C THR A 455 10.39 78.09 -18.46
N ASN A 456 11.12 78.08 -19.59
CA ASN A 456 11.63 79.28 -20.27
C ASN A 456 11.50 79.28 -21.81
N ALA A 457 11.76 78.17 -22.51
CA ALA A 457 11.82 78.10 -23.98
C ALA A 457 11.06 76.90 -24.57
N ASN A 458 10.94 75.80 -23.82
CA ASN A 458 10.24 74.57 -24.26
C ASN A 458 9.20 74.11 -23.21
N PRO A 459 8.13 74.89 -22.98
CA PRO A 459 7.15 74.66 -21.91
C PRO A 459 6.48 73.29 -21.94
N LEU A 460 6.29 72.70 -23.12
CA LEU A 460 5.63 71.42 -23.26
C LEU A 460 6.54 70.23 -22.95
N SER A 461 7.84 70.30 -23.28
CA SER A 461 8.78 69.23 -22.92
C SER A 461 9.07 69.23 -21.43
N ASP A 462 9.17 70.41 -20.82
CA ASP A 462 9.37 70.55 -19.38
C ASP A 462 8.15 70.04 -18.60
N ALA A 463 6.93 70.31 -19.10
CA ALA A 463 5.70 69.77 -18.55
C ALA A 463 5.64 68.24 -18.67
N ALA A 464 6.01 67.67 -19.83
CA ALA A 464 6.05 66.23 -20.04
C ALA A 464 7.01 65.54 -19.06
N ALA A 465 8.22 66.09 -18.90
CA ALA A 465 9.22 65.57 -17.98
C ALA A 465 8.75 65.65 -16.51
N ALA A 466 8.13 66.77 -16.11
CA ALA A 466 7.60 66.95 -14.77
C ALA A 466 6.49 65.93 -14.45
N ILE A 467 5.54 65.72 -15.38
CA ILE A 467 4.46 64.74 -15.20
C ILE A 467 5.02 63.31 -15.13
N ASN A 468 5.93 62.95 -16.04
CA ASN A 468 6.53 61.61 -16.05
C ASN A 468 7.37 61.32 -14.80
N SER A 469 7.96 62.34 -14.16
CA SER A 469 8.72 62.14 -12.92
C SER A 469 7.85 61.72 -11.73
N VAL A 470 6.53 61.87 -11.82
CA VAL A 470 5.54 61.47 -10.82
C VAL A 470 4.49 60.50 -11.41
N SER A 471 4.82 59.80 -12.51
CA SER A 471 3.89 58.89 -13.20
C SER A 471 3.40 57.77 -12.29
N ASP A 472 4.27 57.22 -11.44
CA ASP A 472 3.93 56.12 -10.52
C ASP A 472 2.93 56.55 -9.44
N GLN A 473 2.84 57.86 -9.14
CA GLN A 473 1.91 58.43 -8.17
C GLN A 473 0.61 58.91 -8.82
N THR A 474 0.69 59.40 -10.05
CA THR A 474 -0.44 59.98 -10.78
C THR A 474 -1.20 58.96 -11.62
N GLY A 475 -0.54 57.85 -11.98
CA GLY A 475 -1.03 56.89 -12.97
C GLY A 475 -1.06 57.44 -14.38
N VAL A 476 -0.37 58.56 -14.68
CA VAL A 476 -0.43 59.24 -15.99
C VAL A 476 0.97 59.47 -16.54
N THR A 477 1.15 59.20 -17.83
CA THR A 477 2.34 59.58 -18.60
C THR A 477 2.02 60.73 -19.54
N ALA A 478 3.06 61.48 -19.91
CA ALA A 478 2.99 62.62 -20.80
C ALA A 478 4.02 62.52 -21.93
N ALA A 479 3.61 62.81 -23.15
CA ALA A 479 4.48 62.83 -24.33
C ALA A 479 4.15 64.01 -25.24
N LEU A 480 5.11 64.42 -26.08
CA LEU A 480 4.83 65.40 -27.13
C LEU A 480 4.08 64.72 -28.29
N GLY A 481 3.10 65.43 -28.83
CA GLY A 481 2.33 65.05 -29.99
C GLY A 481 3.25 64.88 -31.20
N THR A 482 3.11 63.76 -31.90
CA THR A 482 3.87 63.40 -33.11
C THR A 482 2.99 63.48 -34.37
N GLY A 483 1.71 63.84 -34.23
CA GLY A 483 0.71 63.76 -35.29
C GLY A 483 0.08 62.37 -35.43
N ASN A 484 0.67 61.33 -34.81
CA ASN A 484 0.21 59.94 -34.88
C ASN A 484 -0.15 59.33 -33.51
N ASN A 485 0.03 60.07 -32.41
CA ASN A 485 -0.24 59.62 -31.03
C ASN A 485 -1.44 60.36 -30.40
N GLY A 486 -2.43 60.74 -31.21
CA GLY A 486 -3.69 61.32 -30.74
C GLY A 486 -3.69 62.84 -30.59
N ALA A 487 -2.53 63.50 -30.73
CA ALA A 487 -2.45 64.96 -30.86
C ALA A 487 -1.61 65.40 -32.07
N PRO A 488 -1.86 66.61 -32.62
CA PRO A 488 -1.00 67.22 -33.61
C PRO A 488 0.44 67.41 -33.12
N VAL A 489 1.39 67.53 -34.06
CA VAL A 489 2.80 67.77 -33.73
C VAL A 489 2.94 69.01 -32.85
N GLY A 490 3.60 68.85 -31.69
CA GLY A 490 3.88 69.97 -30.77
C GLY A 490 2.76 70.31 -29.78
N GLN A 491 1.80 69.41 -29.54
CA GLN A 491 0.87 69.46 -28.39
C GLN A 491 1.31 68.49 -27.30
N LEU A 492 0.78 68.61 -26.08
CA LEU A 492 1.04 67.63 -25.01
C LEU A 492 -0.04 66.54 -25.01
N VAL A 493 0.36 65.28 -24.94
CA VAL A 493 -0.52 64.12 -24.85
C VAL A 493 -0.37 63.50 -23.47
N LEU A 494 -1.46 63.38 -22.73
CA LEU A 494 -1.50 62.70 -21.44
C LEU A 494 -2.27 61.39 -21.57
N THR A 495 -1.65 60.31 -21.15
CA THR A 495 -2.18 58.94 -21.28
C THR A 495 -2.14 58.23 -19.93
N ASN A 496 -3.19 57.50 -19.60
CA ASN A 496 -3.15 56.65 -18.41
C ASN A 496 -2.08 55.53 -18.58
N THR A 497 -1.33 55.27 -17.51
CA THR A 497 -0.23 54.29 -17.45
C THR A 497 -0.69 52.84 -17.61
N LEU A 498 -1.93 52.53 -17.21
CA LEU A 498 -2.48 51.18 -17.28
C LEU A 498 -3.43 51.04 -18.49
N SER A 499 -3.19 50.01 -19.31
CA SER A 499 -4.04 49.73 -20.46
C SER A 499 -5.44 49.30 -20.03
N GLY A 500 -6.48 49.94 -20.61
CA GLY A 500 -7.87 49.70 -20.23
C GLY A 500 -8.32 50.38 -18.94
N ASP A 501 -7.52 51.28 -18.36
CA ASP A 501 -7.96 52.10 -17.23
C ASP A 501 -8.83 53.27 -17.73
N GLU A 502 -10.13 53.19 -17.42
CA GLU A 502 -11.13 54.20 -17.76
C GLU A 502 -11.21 55.35 -16.75
N SER A 503 -10.30 55.39 -15.77
CA SER A 503 -10.20 56.50 -14.82
C SER A 503 -9.99 57.82 -15.55
N ALA A 504 -10.66 58.87 -15.07
CA ALA A 504 -10.55 60.19 -15.66
C ALA A 504 -9.14 60.76 -15.45
N ILE A 505 -8.63 61.46 -16.45
CA ILE A 505 -7.45 62.32 -16.28
C ILE A 505 -7.97 63.68 -15.80
N VAL A 506 -7.70 63.99 -14.53
CA VAL A 506 -8.23 65.17 -13.83
C VAL A 506 -7.12 66.17 -13.55
N ILE A 507 -7.23 67.36 -14.10
CA ILE A 507 -6.34 68.50 -13.84
C ILE A 507 -7.12 69.57 -13.09
N THR A 508 -6.62 69.98 -11.93
CA THR A 508 -7.24 71.02 -11.09
C THR A 508 -6.21 72.01 -10.56
N ASN A 509 -6.67 73.15 -10.05
CA ASN A 509 -5.84 74.19 -9.43
C ASN A 509 -4.72 74.72 -10.34
N PHE A 510 -4.95 74.80 -11.66
CA PHE A 510 -3.99 75.38 -12.59
C PHE A 510 -3.81 76.88 -12.32
N ASN A 511 -2.57 77.31 -12.08
CA ASN A 511 -2.25 78.69 -11.71
C ASN A 511 -1.40 79.37 -12.81
N GLY A 512 -2.04 79.71 -13.93
CA GLY A 512 -1.44 80.52 -15.00
C GLY A 512 -1.93 81.97 -14.91
N GLY A 513 -1.05 82.91 -14.59
CA GLY A 513 -1.40 84.33 -14.60
C GLY A 513 -1.66 84.86 -16.03
N PRO A 514 -2.41 85.96 -16.21
CA PRO A 514 -2.70 86.50 -17.53
C PRO A 514 -1.40 86.93 -18.23
N GLY A 515 -1.11 86.35 -19.41
CA GLY A 515 0.09 86.63 -20.21
C GLY A 515 1.28 85.68 -19.99
N THR A 516 1.08 84.53 -19.33
CA THR A 516 2.10 83.47 -19.17
C THR A 516 1.99 82.38 -20.24
N ALA A 517 3.08 81.64 -20.48
CA ALA A 517 3.13 80.55 -21.45
C ALA A 517 2.12 79.45 -21.08
N ASP A 518 0.92 79.52 -21.66
CA ASP A 518 -0.16 78.57 -21.39
C ASP A 518 0.20 77.21 -21.97
N THR A 519 0.43 76.20 -21.14
CA THR A 519 0.66 74.81 -21.58
C THR A 519 -0.58 74.18 -22.22
N GLY A 520 -1.69 74.93 -22.32
CA GLY A 520 -2.95 74.49 -22.87
C GLY A 520 -3.63 73.40 -22.02
N LEU A 521 -3.18 73.24 -20.77
CA LEU A 521 -3.71 72.33 -19.77
C LEU A 521 -4.62 73.13 -18.82
N SER A 522 -5.83 73.46 -19.26
CA SER A 522 -6.81 74.09 -18.39
C SER A 522 -7.36 73.09 -17.37
N ASN A 523 -8.09 73.57 -16.34
CA ASN A 523 -8.80 72.67 -15.42
C ASN A 523 -9.75 71.77 -16.21
N MET A 524 -9.44 70.48 -16.30
CA MET A 524 -10.12 69.50 -17.14
C MET A 524 -10.40 68.23 -16.35
N ASN A 525 -11.48 67.54 -16.71
CA ASN A 525 -11.84 66.23 -16.18
C ASN A 525 -12.32 65.38 -17.36
N GLN A 526 -11.38 64.71 -18.02
CA GLN A 526 -11.68 63.95 -19.23
C GLN A 526 -11.78 62.47 -18.92
N GLN A 527 -12.89 61.87 -19.32
CA GLN A 527 -13.16 60.44 -19.29
C GLN A 527 -13.08 59.87 -20.71
N PRO A 528 -12.85 58.55 -20.86
CA PRO A 528 -12.77 57.96 -22.17
C PRO A 528 -14.14 57.98 -22.85
N ASP A 529 -14.23 58.73 -23.94
CA ASP A 529 -15.41 58.88 -24.78
C ASP A 529 -15.04 58.69 -26.27
N THR A 530 -15.89 59.11 -27.20
CA THR A 530 -15.64 58.99 -28.65
C THR A 530 -14.48 59.85 -29.19
N THR A 531 -13.97 60.77 -28.38
CA THR A 531 -12.97 61.80 -28.72
C THR A 531 -11.79 61.89 -27.75
N HIS A 532 -11.77 61.14 -26.64
CA HIS A 532 -10.76 61.23 -25.56
C HIS A 532 -10.27 59.84 -25.09
N ASN A 533 -9.82 58.99 -26.02
CA ASN A 533 -9.22 57.68 -25.72
C ASN A 533 -8.01 57.39 -26.62
N THR A 534 -7.19 56.42 -26.26
CA THR A 534 -5.96 56.04 -26.99
C THR A 534 -6.20 55.40 -28.36
N GLY A 535 -7.43 55.27 -28.83
CA GLY A 535 -7.76 54.49 -30.03
C GLY A 535 -7.52 53.00 -29.86
N THR A 536 -7.21 52.55 -28.64
CA THR A 536 -7.01 51.14 -28.29
C THR A 536 -8.16 50.61 -27.47
N ILE A 537 -8.40 49.31 -27.58
CA ILE A 537 -9.40 48.59 -26.81
C ILE A 537 -8.73 47.47 -26.02
N THR A 538 -9.09 47.36 -24.75
CA THR A 538 -8.57 46.34 -23.85
C THR A 538 -9.68 45.41 -23.40
N PHE A 539 -9.49 44.11 -23.60
CA PHE A 539 -10.45 43.08 -23.20
C PHE A 539 -10.10 42.51 -21.83
N THR A 540 -11.13 42.29 -21.00
CA THR A 540 -11.02 41.65 -19.68
C THR A 540 -12.11 40.61 -19.53
N ALA A 541 -11.73 39.38 -19.15
CA ALA A 541 -12.65 38.26 -18.97
C ALA A 541 -12.18 37.40 -17.77
N PRO A 542 -13.11 36.76 -17.02
CA PRO A 542 -12.76 35.86 -15.91
C PRO A 542 -12.28 34.46 -16.38
N ARG A 543 -12.46 34.13 -17.66
CA ARG A 543 -12.13 32.84 -18.28
C ARG A 543 -11.58 33.06 -19.69
N SER A 544 -10.94 32.03 -20.24
CA SER A 544 -10.48 32.04 -21.64
C SER A 544 -11.65 32.27 -22.60
N PHE A 545 -11.39 32.96 -23.70
CA PHE A 545 -12.39 33.20 -24.74
C PHE A 545 -11.78 33.23 -26.13
N THR A 546 -12.62 32.97 -27.13
CA THR A 546 -12.23 33.02 -28.54
C THR A 546 -12.96 34.17 -29.22
N LEU A 547 -12.22 35.06 -29.88
CA LEU A 547 -12.75 35.97 -30.87
C LEU A 547 -12.60 35.33 -32.24
N ALA A 548 -13.66 35.37 -33.04
CA ALA A 548 -13.68 34.74 -34.35
C ALA A 548 -14.31 35.67 -35.38
N GLY A 549 -13.68 35.80 -36.55
CA GLY A 549 -14.27 36.46 -37.70
C GLY A 549 -13.28 37.14 -38.66
N PRO A 550 -13.67 37.34 -39.94
CA PRO A 550 -12.78 37.86 -41.00
C PRO A 550 -12.24 39.27 -40.74
N ASP A 551 -12.91 40.05 -39.88
CA ASP A 551 -12.59 41.45 -39.61
C ASP A 551 -11.81 41.66 -38.29
N LEU A 552 -11.18 40.62 -37.74
CA LEU A 552 -10.41 40.71 -36.47
C LEU A 552 -9.26 41.73 -36.55
N HIS A 553 -8.62 41.83 -37.71
CA HIS A 553 -7.59 42.83 -38.03
C HIS A 553 -8.10 44.28 -37.89
N LYS A 554 -9.42 44.50 -37.99
CA LYS A 554 -10.03 45.83 -37.90
C LYS A 554 -10.15 46.35 -36.47
N ILE A 555 -9.93 45.51 -35.45
CA ILE A 555 -9.84 45.90 -34.04
C ILE A 555 -8.43 45.78 -33.47
N GLY A 556 -7.43 45.55 -34.34
CA GLY A 556 -6.01 45.60 -33.96
C GLY A 556 -5.48 44.35 -33.26
N LEU A 557 -6.09 43.19 -33.52
CA LEU A 557 -5.78 41.93 -32.86
C LEU A 557 -5.22 40.86 -33.83
N ASP A 558 -4.90 41.25 -35.06
CA ASP A 558 -4.15 40.46 -36.05
C ASP A 558 -2.65 40.67 -35.80
N GLY A 559 -1.87 39.59 -35.75
CA GLY A 559 -0.42 39.52 -35.45
C GLY A 559 0.53 40.29 -36.37
N GLY A 560 0.16 41.46 -36.89
CA GLY A 560 1.06 42.44 -37.47
C GLY A 560 1.79 43.26 -36.39
N GLU A 561 2.98 42.79 -36.01
CA GLU A 561 4.07 43.41 -35.22
C GLU A 561 3.78 44.20 -33.90
N ASP A 562 2.55 44.50 -33.51
CA ASP A 562 2.29 45.36 -32.32
C ASP A 562 1.20 44.85 -31.35
N VAL A 563 0.96 43.52 -31.29
CA VAL A 563 0.18 42.92 -30.19
C VAL A 563 1.13 42.40 -29.11
N THR A 564 1.48 43.26 -28.15
CA THR A 564 2.30 42.84 -27.00
C THR A 564 1.51 41.88 -26.11
N GLY A 565 1.95 40.62 -25.98
CA GLY A 565 1.46 39.73 -24.93
C GLY A 565 1.08 38.30 -25.33
N ILE A 566 0.93 37.99 -26.62
CA ILE A 566 0.55 36.64 -27.08
C ILE A 566 1.79 35.84 -27.53
N PRO A 567 2.11 34.68 -26.90
CA PRO A 567 3.04 33.72 -27.48
C PRO A 567 2.30 32.85 -28.51
N GLY A 568 2.67 32.96 -29.79
CA GLY A 568 2.29 32.00 -30.84
C GLY A 568 0.89 32.19 -31.44
N ASP A 569 0.78 33.12 -32.40
CA ASP A 569 -0.25 33.05 -33.43
C ASP A 569 0.28 32.19 -34.58
N ILE A 570 -0.33 31.02 -34.84
CA ILE A 570 0.10 30.07 -35.88
C ILE A 570 -0.97 29.91 -36.99
N ALA A 571 -2.13 30.57 -36.92
CA ALA A 571 -3.17 30.30 -37.91
C ALA A 571 -3.82 31.57 -38.48
N ASN A 572 -3.60 31.76 -39.79
CA ASN A 572 -4.43 32.60 -40.66
C ASN A 572 -5.89 32.08 -40.79
N ASP A 573 -6.48 31.49 -39.74
CA ASP A 573 -7.81 30.87 -39.73
C ASP A 573 -8.92 31.83 -39.27
N GLY A 574 -8.58 33.07 -38.91
CA GLY A 574 -9.54 34.09 -38.51
C GLY A 574 -10.06 33.96 -37.07
N ASN A 575 -9.41 33.13 -36.23
CA ASN A 575 -9.75 32.97 -34.82
C ASN A 575 -8.58 33.35 -33.91
N LEU A 576 -8.86 34.12 -32.86
CA LEU A 576 -7.91 34.46 -31.79
C LEU A 576 -8.46 34.01 -30.44
N THR A 577 -7.76 33.09 -29.79
CA THR A 577 -8.09 32.64 -28.44
C THR A 577 -7.22 33.38 -27.41
N TYR A 578 -7.84 34.09 -26.48
CA TYR A 578 -7.18 34.86 -25.43
C TYR A 578 -7.44 34.28 -24.04
N GLY A 579 -6.38 34.26 -23.22
CA GLY A 579 -6.38 33.78 -21.84
C GLY A 579 -5.79 32.37 -21.73
N SER A 580 -4.55 32.26 -21.23
CA SER A 580 -4.12 31.06 -20.52
C SER A 580 -4.69 31.14 -19.10
N THR A 581 -5.50 30.16 -18.74
CA THR A 581 -6.28 29.99 -17.51
C THR A 581 -5.64 30.58 -16.26
N ALA A 582 -6.32 31.50 -15.57
CA ALA A 582 -6.05 31.74 -14.15
C ALA A 582 -6.50 30.46 -13.39
N ALA A 583 -5.55 29.67 -12.91
CA ALA A 583 -5.81 28.39 -12.29
C ALA A 583 -6.20 28.57 -10.82
N TYR A 584 -7.44 29.02 -10.60
CA TYR A 584 -8.05 28.91 -9.27
C TYR A 584 -8.40 27.45 -9.00
N ILE A 585 -8.05 26.98 -7.81
CA ILE A 585 -8.49 25.69 -7.28
C ILE A 585 -9.63 25.95 -6.28
N GLY A 586 -10.75 25.25 -6.44
CA GLY A 586 -11.96 25.49 -5.67
C GLY A 586 -12.55 24.22 -5.06
N THR A 587 -13.74 24.38 -4.47
CA THR A 587 -14.53 23.27 -3.90
C THR A 587 -14.74 22.18 -4.97
N GLY A 588 -14.45 20.94 -4.60
CA GLY A 588 -14.54 19.74 -5.44
C GLY A 588 -13.31 19.47 -6.33
N ASP A 589 -12.33 20.39 -6.37
CA ASP A 589 -11.14 20.18 -7.21
C ASP A 589 -10.08 19.28 -6.53
N LEU A 590 -10.00 19.30 -5.20
CA LEU A 590 -9.11 18.43 -4.42
C LEU A 590 -9.80 17.99 -3.14
N ILE A 591 -10.01 16.69 -3.03
CA ILE A 591 -10.56 16.02 -1.87
C ILE A 591 -9.52 15.02 -1.37
N ILE A 592 -9.21 15.07 -0.09
CA ILE A 592 -8.24 14.18 0.57
C ILE A 592 -8.96 13.49 1.72
N ASN A 593 -8.91 12.15 1.76
CA ASN A 593 -9.59 11.34 2.78
C ASN A 593 -11.04 11.81 3.03
N GLY A 594 -11.81 11.99 1.96
CA GLY A 594 -13.22 12.38 2.01
C GLY A 594 -13.47 13.87 2.30
N VAL A 595 -12.45 14.65 2.63
CA VAL A 595 -12.56 16.07 3.01
C VAL A 595 -12.18 16.97 1.85
N ASP A 596 -13.09 17.87 1.47
CA ASP A 596 -12.81 18.93 0.52
C ASP A 596 -11.85 19.97 1.13
N ILE A 597 -10.72 20.19 0.44
CA ILE A 597 -9.67 21.09 0.93
C ILE A 597 -10.08 22.56 0.81
N PHE A 598 -10.92 22.91 -0.16
CA PHE A 598 -11.19 24.29 -0.52
C PHE A 598 -12.65 24.67 -0.28
N SER A 599 -12.90 25.51 0.73
CA SER A 599 -14.21 26.16 0.93
C SER A 599 -14.40 27.43 0.09
N LYS A 600 -13.33 27.88 -0.59
CA LYS A 600 -13.30 29.04 -1.49
C LYS A 600 -12.20 28.87 -2.54
N ALA A 601 -12.43 29.41 -3.73
CA ALA A 601 -11.43 29.50 -4.79
C ALA A 601 -10.13 30.13 -4.26
N THR A 602 -9.04 29.37 -4.37
CA THR A 602 -7.69 29.72 -3.92
C THR A 602 -6.78 29.83 -5.15
N LEU A 603 -5.95 30.87 -5.20
CA LEU A 603 -5.00 31.06 -6.29
C LEU A 603 -3.83 30.07 -6.13
N ALA A 604 -3.61 29.24 -7.15
CA ALA A 604 -2.40 28.42 -7.25
C ALA A 604 -1.27 29.21 -7.95
N VAL A 605 -0.11 29.29 -7.30
CA VAL A 605 1.09 29.94 -7.83
C VAL A 605 2.13 28.87 -8.16
N ALA A 606 2.99 29.11 -9.16
CA ALA A 606 4.01 28.15 -9.57
C ALA A 606 4.84 27.67 -8.38
N LYS A 607 5.05 26.36 -8.30
CA LYS A 607 5.78 25.69 -7.21
C LYS A 607 5.17 25.93 -5.82
N ASP A 608 3.94 26.41 -5.76
CA ASP A 608 3.27 26.93 -4.57
C ASP A 608 4.14 27.92 -3.78
N SER A 609 4.80 28.87 -4.47
CA SER A 609 5.76 29.79 -3.82
C SER A 609 5.17 30.65 -2.68
N THR A 610 3.84 30.78 -2.63
CA THR A 610 3.10 31.49 -1.58
C THR A 610 2.60 30.57 -0.46
N ASN A 611 2.87 29.26 -0.52
CA ASN A 611 2.35 28.22 0.36
C ASN A 611 0.81 28.25 0.48
N SER A 612 0.10 28.64 -0.59
CA SER A 612 -1.36 28.74 -0.57
C SER A 612 -2.01 27.36 -0.63
N LEU A 613 -1.47 26.44 -1.43
CA LEU A 613 -1.96 25.05 -1.52
C LEU A 613 -1.54 24.25 -0.28
N ILE A 614 -0.25 24.32 0.09
CA ILE A 614 0.27 23.69 1.30
C ILE A 614 -0.48 24.19 2.54
N GLY A 615 -0.73 25.50 2.63
CA GLY A 615 -1.47 26.11 3.73
C GLY A 615 -2.92 25.62 3.80
N ALA A 616 -3.60 25.50 2.66
CA ALA A 616 -4.97 25.00 2.61
C ALA A 616 -5.09 23.53 3.05
N ILE A 617 -4.19 22.67 2.55
CA ILE A 617 -4.17 21.24 2.93
C ILE A 617 -3.83 21.11 4.43
N ASN A 618 -2.79 21.81 4.90
CA ASN A 618 -2.37 21.73 6.30
C ASN A 618 -3.39 22.32 7.29
N ALA A 619 -4.24 23.26 6.85
CA ALA A 619 -5.35 23.75 7.67
C ALA A 619 -6.40 22.66 7.94
N LYS A 620 -6.47 21.64 7.07
CA LYS A 620 -7.37 20.49 7.16
C LYS A 620 -6.70 19.22 7.68
N THR A 621 -5.46 19.27 8.17
CA THR A 621 -4.74 18.08 8.68
C THR A 621 -5.46 17.35 9.80
N ALA A 622 -6.20 18.04 10.68
CA ALA A 622 -6.93 17.36 11.76
C ALA A 622 -8.13 16.54 11.26
N GLU A 623 -8.72 16.94 10.13
CA GLU A 623 -9.86 16.26 9.50
C GLU A 623 -9.37 15.17 8.52
N THR A 624 -8.29 15.46 7.78
CA THR A 624 -7.74 14.56 6.74
C THR A 624 -6.72 13.57 7.26
N GLY A 625 -5.97 13.91 8.31
CA GLY A 625 -4.77 13.16 8.74
C GLY A 625 -3.55 13.32 7.85
N VAL A 626 -3.58 14.26 6.89
CA VAL A 626 -2.54 14.42 5.88
C VAL A 626 -1.85 15.77 6.04
N LYS A 627 -0.52 15.77 5.92
CA LYS A 627 0.31 16.97 5.85
C LYS A 627 0.86 17.14 4.44
N ALA A 628 0.92 18.39 4.00
CA ALA A 628 1.53 18.79 2.75
C ALA A 628 2.86 19.50 2.98
N GLY A 629 3.81 19.20 2.10
CA GLY A 629 5.05 19.94 1.88
C GLY A 629 5.29 20.14 0.38
N CYS A 630 6.42 20.74 0.05
CA CYS A 630 6.85 20.92 -1.34
C CYS A 630 8.36 20.70 -1.41
N ASN A 631 8.83 19.97 -2.43
CA ASN A 631 10.26 19.73 -2.62
C ASN A 631 10.95 20.90 -3.35
N ALA A 632 12.27 20.79 -3.55
CA ALA A 632 13.06 21.84 -4.20
C ALA A 632 12.61 22.11 -5.66
N ASP A 633 12.01 21.13 -6.32
CA ASP A 633 11.55 21.22 -7.70
C ASP A 633 10.18 21.89 -7.83
N GLY A 634 9.41 21.96 -6.73
CA GLY A 634 8.07 22.55 -6.69
C GLY A 634 6.94 21.51 -6.68
N GLN A 635 7.26 20.23 -6.51
CA GLN A 635 6.29 19.13 -6.42
C GLN A 635 5.71 19.05 -5.01
N LEU A 636 4.39 18.92 -4.90
CA LEU A 636 3.73 18.68 -3.62
C LEU A 636 4.11 17.31 -3.08
N ILE A 637 4.41 17.24 -1.79
CA ILE A 637 4.62 16.00 -1.05
C ILE A 637 3.49 15.90 -0.03
N LEU A 638 2.70 14.83 -0.10
CA LEU A 638 1.70 14.52 0.90
C LEU A 638 2.19 13.38 1.79
N THR A 639 1.98 13.49 3.10
CA THR A 639 2.41 12.46 4.06
C THR A 639 1.36 12.32 5.15
N ALA A 640 0.93 11.08 5.39
CA ALA A 640 0.05 10.71 6.48
C ALA A 640 0.73 10.96 7.83
N THR A 641 -0.02 11.27 8.88
CA THR A 641 0.56 11.58 10.19
C THR A 641 0.97 10.35 11.01
N ASP A 642 0.40 9.18 10.75
CA ASP A 642 0.46 8.02 11.66
C ASP A 642 0.14 6.66 11.00
N GLY A 643 0.56 6.43 9.74
CA GLY A 643 0.45 5.11 9.09
C GLY A 643 -0.86 4.82 8.34
N ARG A 644 -1.83 5.74 8.40
CA ARG A 644 -3.09 5.68 7.65
C ARG A 644 -2.91 5.81 6.14
N ASN A 645 -3.98 5.55 5.39
CA ASN A 645 -4.01 5.71 3.94
C ASN A 645 -4.16 7.19 3.53
N ILE A 646 -3.71 7.51 2.30
CA ILE A 646 -4.02 8.79 1.64
C ILE A 646 -4.87 8.49 0.42
N HIS A 647 -6.16 8.79 0.49
CA HIS A 647 -7.07 8.78 -0.63
C HIS A 647 -7.15 10.19 -1.23
N ILE A 648 -6.93 10.28 -2.54
CA ILE A 648 -6.94 11.53 -3.31
C ILE A 648 -7.97 11.43 -4.40
N ARG A 649 -8.85 12.42 -4.43
CA ARG A 649 -9.76 12.64 -5.53
C ARG A 649 -9.58 14.05 -6.08
N THR A 650 -9.28 14.13 -7.37
CA THR A 650 -9.08 15.39 -8.08
C THR A 650 -10.09 15.55 -9.20
N SER A 651 -10.54 16.78 -9.43
CA SER A 651 -11.17 17.14 -10.71
C SER A 651 -10.10 17.24 -11.80
N ALA A 652 -10.51 17.32 -13.08
CA ALA A 652 -9.56 17.60 -14.16
C ALA A 652 -8.79 18.93 -13.95
N ASN A 653 -9.40 19.92 -13.29
CA ASN A 653 -8.74 21.18 -12.93
C ASN A 653 -7.75 20.98 -11.78
N GLY A 654 -8.15 20.24 -10.73
CA GLY A 654 -7.29 19.92 -9.60
C GLY A 654 -6.06 19.11 -10.00
N GLU A 655 -6.22 18.10 -10.86
CA GLU A 655 -5.10 17.27 -11.34
C GLU A 655 -4.12 18.07 -12.19
N ARG A 656 -4.62 18.91 -13.10
CA ARG A 656 -3.80 19.79 -13.93
C ARG A 656 -2.94 20.75 -13.11
N ILE A 657 -3.40 21.17 -11.93
CA ILE A 657 -2.68 22.13 -11.09
C ILE A 657 -1.73 21.43 -10.13
N THR A 658 -2.20 20.36 -9.50
CA THR A 658 -1.52 19.73 -8.35
C THR A 658 -0.63 18.56 -8.74
N HIS A 659 -0.93 17.89 -9.87
CA HIS A 659 -0.22 16.71 -10.38
C HIS A 659 -0.01 15.61 -9.34
N LEU A 660 -0.95 15.45 -8.40
CA LEU A 660 -0.84 14.50 -7.30
C LEU A 660 -1.02 13.04 -7.75
N SER A 661 -1.41 12.80 -9.01
CA SER A 661 -1.64 11.47 -9.56
C SER A 661 -0.76 11.22 -10.80
N ALA A 662 -0.40 9.96 -11.05
CA ALA A 662 0.39 9.57 -12.23
C ALA A 662 -0.42 9.50 -13.55
N GLY A 663 -1.65 10.02 -13.55
CA GLY A 663 -2.57 9.99 -14.67
C GLY A 663 -2.36 11.12 -15.69
N SER A 664 -3.14 11.08 -16.77
CA SER A 664 -3.15 12.14 -17.78
C SER A 664 -3.73 13.43 -17.18
N PRO A 665 -3.08 14.60 -17.32
CA PRO A 665 -3.44 15.86 -16.65
C PRO A 665 -4.78 16.49 -17.10
N VAL A 666 -5.60 15.76 -17.86
CA VAL A 666 -6.86 16.23 -18.47
C VAL A 666 -8.10 15.50 -17.97
N SER A 667 -7.97 14.53 -17.06
CA SER A 667 -9.10 13.76 -16.52
C SER A 667 -9.12 13.77 -14.98
N PRO A 668 -10.30 13.75 -14.34
CA PRO A 668 -10.41 13.53 -12.89
C PRO A 668 -9.67 12.25 -12.47
N GLN A 669 -9.11 12.23 -11.25
CA GLN A 669 -8.41 11.07 -10.71
C GLN A 669 -9.00 10.66 -9.36
N ASN A 670 -8.97 9.37 -9.07
CA ASN A 670 -9.31 8.77 -7.79
C ASN A 670 -8.22 7.73 -7.46
N LYS A 671 -7.46 7.92 -6.39
CA LYS A 671 -6.36 7.01 -6.03
C LYS A 671 -6.12 6.94 -4.53
N VAL A 672 -5.90 5.73 -4.03
CA VAL A 672 -5.50 5.46 -2.64
C VAL A 672 -4.02 5.08 -2.59
N TYR A 673 -3.30 5.67 -1.65
CA TYR A 673 -1.91 5.37 -1.33
C TYR A 673 -1.86 4.76 0.07
N PHE A 674 -1.37 3.52 0.16
CA PHE A 674 -1.28 2.78 1.41
C PHE A 674 0.00 3.12 2.18
N GLY A 675 -0.09 3.09 3.51
CA GLY A 675 1.09 3.04 4.36
C GLY A 675 1.75 1.66 4.28
N ALA A 676 3.04 1.58 4.62
CA ALA A 676 3.72 0.30 4.72
C ALA A 676 3.81 -0.16 6.18
N LEU A 677 3.77 -1.47 6.38
CA LEU A 677 3.89 -2.11 7.68
C LEU A 677 5.23 -2.82 7.76
N LYS A 678 6.01 -2.53 8.80
CA LYS A 678 7.27 -3.21 9.08
C LYS A 678 7.19 -3.93 10.41
N LEU A 679 7.38 -5.25 10.39
CA LEU A 679 7.47 -6.04 11.60
C LEU A 679 8.91 -6.04 12.10
N VAL A 680 9.08 -5.76 13.39
CA VAL A 680 10.37 -5.70 14.07
C VAL A 680 10.30 -6.59 15.29
N SER A 681 11.28 -7.50 15.42
CA SER A 681 11.48 -8.27 16.62
C SER A 681 12.98 -8.36 16.94
N ASP A 682 13.31 -8.52 18.22
CA ASP A 682 14.65 -8.81 18.70
C ASP A 682 14.94 -10.32 18.76
N ARG A 683 13.97 -11.15 18.35
CA ARG A 683 14.01 -12.61 18.34
C ARG A 683 13.50 -13.13 17.00
N VAL A 684 13.82 -14.37 16.70
CA VAL A 684 13.11 -15.12 15.65
C VAL A 684 11.64 -15.22 16.03
N PHE A 685 10.76 -15.16 15.05
CA PHE A 685 9.32 -15.22 15.26
C PHE A 685 8.64 -15.90 14.07
N SER A 686 7.48 -16.49 14.34
CA SER A 686 6.64 -17.10 13.33
C SER A 686 5.36 -16.29 13.14
N ILE A 687 4.95 -16.18 11.89
CA ILE A 687 3.64 -15.72 11.49
C ILE A 687 2.98 -16.89 10.76
N ALA A 688 1.82 -17.32 11.23
CA ALA A 688 1.07 -18.37 10.56
C ALA A 688 -0.35 -17.91 10.26
N THR A 689 -0.94 -18.47 9.21
CA THR A 689 -2.34 -18.36 8.85
C THR A 689 -2.87 -19.76 8.53
N THR A 690 -4.19 -19.93 8.45
CA THR A 690 -4.73 -21.22 8.02
C THR A 690 -4.69 -21.28 6.49
N PRO A 691 -3.86 -22.14 5.88
CA PRO A 691 -3.76 -22.19 4.43
C PRO A 691 -5.02 -22.83 3.81
N THR A 692 -5.46 -22.32 2.67
CA THR A 692 -6.33 -23.06 1.73
C THR A 692 -5.50 -23.42 0.49
N ALA A 693 -6.01 -24.25 -0.43
CA ALA A 693 -5.20 -24.81 -1.52
C ALA A 693 -4.43 -23.71 -2.30
N ASN A 694 -3.11 -23.61 -2.06
CA ASN A 694 -2.16 -22.61 -2.57
C ASN A 694 -2.40 -21.15 -2.13
N PHE A 695 -3.05 -20.91 -0.99
CA PHE A 695 -3.48 -19.58 -0.56
C PHE A 695 -3.31 -19.36 0.95
N GLU A 696 -2.82 -18.19 1.33
CA GLU A 696 -2.39 -17.85 2.69
C GLU A 696 -3.03 -16.53 3.14
N PRO A 697 -4.33 -16.52 3.49
CA PRO A 697 -5.12 -15.30 3.57
C PRO A 697 -4.54 -14.25 4.54
N GLY A 698 -4.11 -14.69 5.72
CA GLY A 698 -3.51 -13.80 6.71
C GLY A 698 -2.16 -13.24 6.25
N LEU A 699 -1.31 -14.06 5.63
CA LEU A 699 0.00 -13.62 5.12
C LEU A 699 -0.14 -12.72 3.88
N GLU A 700 -1.09 -13.02 3.01
CA GLU A 700 -1.38 -12.22 1.83
C GLU A 700 -1.92 -10.84 2.20
N SER A 701 -2.79 -10.77 3.22
CA SER A 701 -3.29 -9.48 3.73
C SER A 701 -2.17 -8.58 4.30
N LEU A 702 -1.01 -9.16 4.63
CA LEU A 702 0.21 -8.45 5.02
C LEU A 702 1.20 -8.23 3.86
N GLY A 703 0.91 -8.74 2.66
CA GLY A 703 1.81 -8.71 1.51
C GLY A 703 3.02 -9.64 1.64
N LEU A 704 2.91 -10.68 2.48
CA LEU A 704 3.97 -11.64 2.78
C LEU A 704 3.73 -13.03 2.15
N ALA A 705 2.65 -13.20 1.40
CA ALA A 705 2.39 -14.44 0.67
C ALA A 705 3.31 -14.56 -0.57
N GLY A 706 3.75 -15.78 -0.87
CA GLY A 706 4.58 -16.05 -2.07
C GLY A 706 5.93 -16.72 -1.80
N GLY A 707 6.19 -17.12 -0.56
CA GLY A 707 7.39 -17.88 -0.18
C GLY A 707 8.67 -17.03 -0.19
N ALA A 708 9.82 -17.72 -0.18
CA ALA A 708 11.16 -17.12 -0.09
C ALA A 708 11.46 -16.00 -1.10
N ALA A 709 10.80 -15.98 -2.26
CA ALA A 709 10.97 -14.93 -3.27
C ALA A 709 10.36 -13.58 -2.86
N VAL A 710 9.43 -13.58 -1.90
CA VAL A 710 8.74 -12.38 -1.38
C VAL A 710 9.34 -11.96 -0.04
N THR A 711 9.70 -12.92 0.80
CA THR A 711 10.10 -12.68 2.19
C THR A 711 11.60 -12.65 2.41
N ASP A 712 12.40 -13.04 1.41
CA ASP A 712 13.85 -13.27 1.52
C ASP A 712 14.24 -14.29 2.62
N GLU A 713 13.28 -15.12 3.08
CA GLU A 713 13.50 -16.19 4.05
C GLU A 713 13.54 -17.54 3.31
N ASP A 714 14.73 -18.15 3.21
CA ASP A 714 14.98 -19.37 2.41
C ASP A 714 14.08 -20.58 2.76
N SER A 715 13.48 -20.58 3.95
CA SER A 715 12.60 -21.64 4.46
C SER A 715 11.11 -21.36 4.25
N ASP A 716 10.74 -20.21 3.70
CA ASP A 716 9.35 -19.83 3.44
C ASP A 716 8.85 -20.47 2.12
N ILE A 717 7.79 -21.27 2.20
CA ILE A 717 7.23 -22.02 1.08
C ILE A 717 5.85 -21.43 0.75
N ALA A 718 5.70 -20.93 -0.48
CA ALA A 718 4.41 -20.38 -0.93
C ALA A 718 3.25 -21.36 -0.70
N GLY A 719 2.21 -20.92 0.02
CA GLY A 719 1.00 -21.69 0.26
C GLY A 719 1.03 -22.63 1.48
N ASP A 720 2.09 -22.64 2.28
CA ASP A 720 2.18 -23.48 3.48
C ASP A 720 1.51 -22.86 4.72
N GLY A 721 1.15 -21.57 4.61
CA GLY A 721 0.49 -20.79 5.65
C GLY A 721 1.42 -20.38 6.78
N ALA A 722 2.75 -20.46 6.63
CA ALA A 722 3.70 -20.28 7.71
C ALA A 722 5.00 -19.57 7.27
N LEU A 723 5.15 -18.31 7.71
CA LEU A 723 6.40 -17.57 7.61
C LEU A 723 7.19 -17.67 8.91
N ASN A 724 8.34 -18.35 8.87
CA ASN A 724 9.30 -18.36 9.98
C ASN A 724 10.44 -17.39 9.68
N VAL A 725 10.45 -16.25 10.37
CA VAL A 725 11.50 -15.24 10.21
C VAL A 725 12.68 -15.62 11.09
N ASN A 726 13.69 -16.22 10.46
CA ASN A 726 14.89 -16.69 11.11
C ASN A 726 16.06 -15.71 10.97
N THR A 727 15.99 -14.80 10.00
CA THR A 727 17.01 -13.80 9.71
C THR A 727 16.69 -12.46 10.37
N ILE A 728 17.26 -12.19 11.55
CA ILE A 728 17.13 -10.88 12.20
C ILE A 728 18.02 -9.87 11.44
N HIS A 729 17.47 -9.17 10.45
CA HIS A 729 18.13 -8.03 9.81
C HIS A 729 18.21 -6.86 10.78
N ILE A 730 19.31 -6.76 11.52
CA ILE A 730 19.63 -5.61 12.38
C ILE A 730 19.97 -4.41 11.47
N GLN A 731 18.96 -3.66 11.04
CA GLN A 731 19.20 -2.35 10.40
C GLN A 731 19.90 -1.43 11.41
N THR A 732 21.18 -1.21 11.13
CA THR A 732 22.11 -0.49 11.98
C THR A 732 22.08 0.97 11.58
N ASP A 733 21.11 1.74 12.08
CA ASP A 733 21.22 3.20 12.15
C ASP A 733 20.35 3.76 13.26
N GLY A 734 20.98 3.91 14.42
CA GLY A 734 20.40 4.45 15.64
C GLY A 734 21.14 3.91 16.85
N ILE A 735 22.09 4.70 17.38
CA ILE A 735 22.61 4.45 18.73
C ILE A 735 21.46 4.72 19.71
N ARG A 736 20.67 3.69 19.99
CA ARG A 736 19.83 3.63 21.18
C ARG A 736 20.60 2.92 22.26
N TYR A 737 20.71 3.61 23.38
CA TYR A 737 21.24 3.11 24.62
C TYR A 737 20.28 2.04 25.17
N THR A 738 20.35 0.82 24.65
CA THR A 738 19.80 -0.36 25.32
C THR A 738 20.73 -0.65 26.49
N GLY A 739 20.22 -0.64 27.71
CA GLY A 739 20.95 -1.15 28.86
C GLY A 739 21.55 -2.51 28.50
N ASP A 740 22.86 -2.49 28.30
CA ASP A 740 23.82 -3.57 28.25
C ASP A 740 23.37 -4.90 27.59
N ARG A 741 23.65 -5.04 26.29
CA ARG A 741 23.66 -6.29 25.50
C ARG A 741 24.78 -7.28 25.90
N VAL A 742 25.44 -7.06 27.03
CA VAL A 742 26.56 -7.84 27.57
C VAL A 742 26.18 -8.42 28.94
N ASN A 743 25.15 -9.28 28.95
CA ASN A 743 25.01 -10.39 29.90
C ASN A 743 25.44 -10.12 31.36
N ASP A 744 24.88 -9.11 32.02
CA ASP A 744 25.01 -9.01 33.48
C ASP A 744 23.78 -8.38 34.13
N LEU A 745 22.91 -9.24 34.69
CA LEU A 745 22.18 -8.84 35.88
C LEU A 745 23.21 -8.75 37.01
N SER A 746 23.84 -7.59 37.10
CA SER A 746 24.72 -7.25 38.21
C SER A 746 23.89 -6.84 39.41
N ILE A 747 23.87 -7.65 40.48
CA ILE A 747 23.49 -7.10 41.78
C ILE A 747 24.67 -6.24 42.24
N LYS A 748 24.42 -4.93 42.31
CA LYS A 748 25.40 -3.96 42.78
C LYS A 748 25.49 -4.10 44.30
N VAL A 749 26.57 -4.69 44.78
CA VAL A 749 26.81 -4.82 46.23
C VAL A 749 27.83 -3.76 46.61
N GLY A 750 27.32 -2.61 47.05
CA GLY A 750 28.12 -1.42 47.36
C GLY A 750 28.57 -0.60 46.14
N SER A 751 29.27 0.50 46.39
CA SER A 751 29.62 1.51 45.37
C SER A 751 30.72 1.07 44.39
N ARG A 752 31.38 -0.07 44.61
CA ARG A 752 32.57 -0.48 43.84
C ARG A 752 32.61 -1.93 43.37
N THR A 753 31.61 -2.76 43.67
CA THR A 753 31.63 -4.18 43.27
C THR A 753 30.30 -4.64 42.69
N SER A 754 30.39 -5.19 41.46
CA SER A 754 29.33 -5.89 40.75
C SER A 754 29.51 -7.40 40.93
N LEU A 755 28.43 -8.15 41.13
CA LEU A 755 28.41 -9.61 40.97
C LEU A 755 27.48 -10.00 39.81
N ALA A 756 28.08 -10.64 38.81
CA ALA A 756 27.47 -11.25 37.64
C ALA A 756 26.69 -12.54 37.96
N ILE A 757 25.34 -12.52 37.91
CA ILE A 757 24.47 -13.68 38.18
C ILE A 757 23.73 -14.16 36.90
N GLY A 758 24.31 -13.90 35.71
CA GLY A 758 23.59 -14.02 34.43
C GLY A 758 23.68 -15.34 33.65
N THR A 759 24.24 -16.43 34.17
CA THR A 759 24.29 -17.69 33.39
C THR A 759 23.04 -18.52 33.66
N ASN A 760 22.05 -18.44 32.77
CA ASN A 760 20.81 -19.21 32.87
C ASN A 760 21.06 -20.71 32.84
N GLY A 761 20.28 -21.47 33.64
CA GLY A 761 20.28 -22.94 33.61
C GLY A 761 19.95 -23.56 32.24
N LYS A 762 19.28 -22.81 31.35
CA LYS A 762 19.07 -23.19 29.94
C LYS A 762 20.40 -23.25 29.17
N ASN A 763 21.23 -22.21 29.28
CA ASN A 763 22.52 -22.14 28.59
C ASN A 763 23.49 -23.19 29.17
N ALA A 764 23.48 -23.39 30.49
CA ALA A 764 24.33 -24.39 31.14
C ALA A 764 23.98 -25.86 30.79
N PHE A 765 22.81 -26.14 30.21
CA PHE A 765 22.37 -27.50 29.84
C PHE A 765 22.18 -27.71 28.33
N MET A 766 21.85 -26.66 27.56
CA MET A 766 21.72 -26.74 26.09
C MET A 766 23.06 -26.51 25.39
N ASP A 767 23.90 -25.58 25.87
CA ASP A 767 25.20 -25.29 25.25
C ASP A 767 26.22 -26.41 25.50
N THR A 768 25.94 -27.30 26.46
CA THR A 768 26.75 -28.50 26.69
C THR A 768 26.51 -29.57 25.64
N GLY A 769 25.51 -29.46 24.75
CA GLY A 769 25.29 -30.46 23.69
C GLY A 769 24.94 -31.88 24.20
N VAL A 770 24.66 -32.05 25.49
CA VAL A 770 24.37 -33.35 26.13
C VAL A 770 23.19 -34.03 25.44
N LEU A 771 22.08 -33.30 25.27
CA LEU A 771 20.85 -33.81 24.68
C LEU A 771 21.06 -34.20 23.21
N GLN A 772 21.80 -33.38 22.45
CA GLN A 772 22.16 -33.68 21.06
C GLN A 772 23.04 -34.93 20.96
N SER A 773 23.99 -35.08 21.87
CA SER A 773 24.89 -36.25 21.90
C SER A 773 24.18 -37.53 22.30
N LEU A 774 23.24 -37.47 23.25
CA LEU A 774 22.40 -38.61 23.63
C LEU A 774 21.46 -39.03 22.49
N LYS A 775 20.87 -38.07 21.77
CA LYS A 775 20.03 -38.37 20.59
C LYS A 775 20.85 -38.95 19.44
N THR A 776 22.04 -38.40 19.20
CA THR A 776 22.99 -38.92 18.21
C THR A 776 23.42 -40.35 18.57
N LEU A 777 23.68 -40.62 19.87
CA LEU A 777 24.00 -41.96 20.36
C LEU A 777 22.86 -42.97 20.13
N GLU A 778 21.62 -42.56 20.41
CA GLU A 778 20.42 -43.36 20.14
C GLU A 778 20.33 -43.73 18.65
N GLN A 779 20.46 -42.74 17.76
CA GLN A 779 20.38 -42.91 16.30
C GLN A 779 21.49 -43.84 15.77
N ILE A 780 22.72 -43.68 16.25
CA ILE A 780 23.86 -44.54 15.89
C ILE A 780 23.63 -45.98 16.36
N LEU A 781 23.16 -46.18 17.59
CA LEU A 781 22.83 -47.51 18.12
C LEU A 781 21.69 -48.18 17.33
N MET A 782 20.74 -47.39 16.82
CA MET A 782 19.67 -47.84 15.94
C MET A 782 20.12 -48.11 14.49
N GLY A 783 21.28 -47.59 14.08
CA GLY A 783 21.85 -47.80 12.74
C GLY A 783 21.18 -46.96 11.66
N SER A 784 20.74 -45.76 12.05
CA SER A 784 20.01 -44.83 11.19
C SER A 784 20.58 -43.41 11.30
N GLN A 785 20.37 -42.60 10.27
CA GLN A 785 20.70 -41.17 10.24
C GLN A 785 22.19 -40.84 10.38
N PHE A 786 23.06 -41.54 9.66
CA PHE A 786 24.48 -41.18 9.61
C PHE A 786 24.68 -39.88 8.82
N THR A 787 25.45 -38.94 9.37
CA THR A 787 25.82 -37.69 8.69
C THR A 787 27.28 -37.71 8.22
N GLN A 788 28.07 -38.62 8.79
CA GLN A 788 29.45 -38.90 8.40
C GLN A 788 29.79 -40.36 8.69
N THR A 789 30.56 -40.98 7.79
CA THR A 789 31.26 -42.24 8.06
C THR A 789 32.65 -42.24 7.46
N ALA A 790 33.58 -42.97 8.09
CA ALA A 790 34.87 -43.28 7.51
C ALA A 790 35.11 -44.79 7.59
N GLY A 791 35.66 -45.36 6.53
CA GLY A 791 36.13 -46.75 6.56
C GLY A 791 37.30 -46.92 7.53
N ASN A 792 37.80 -48.15 7.67
CA ASN A 792 39.03 -48.42 8.42
C ASN A 792 40.08 -49.19 7.61
N VAL A 793 39.83 -49.36 6.31
CA VAL A 793 40.70 -50.07 5.38
C VAL A 793 41.45 -49.07 4.52
N MET A 794 42.78 -49.20 4.47
CA MET A 794 43.66 -48.31 3.73
C MET A 794 43.88 -48.82 2.31
N ILE A 795 43.77 -47.93 1.33
CA ILE A 795 44.19 -48.17 -0.06
C ILE A 795 45.59 -47.60 -0.25
N ALA A 796 46.47 -48.42 -0.86
CA ALA A 796 47.86 -48.05 -1.10
C ALA A 796 48.06 -47.28 -2.42
N ASP A 797 47.30 -47.64 -3.45
CA ASP A 797 47.32 -46.98 -4.75
C ASP A 797 45.90 -46.67 -5.22
N THR A 798 45.56 -45.39 -5.26
CA THR A 798 44.21 -44.90 -5.59
C THR A 798 43.90 -44.93 -7.09
N GLN A 799 44.91 -45.16 -7.93
CA GLN A 799 44.82 -45.11 -9.40
C GLN A 799 44.63 -46.50 -10.03
N VAL A 800 44.70 -47.57 -9.24
CA VAL A 800 44.57 -48.95 -9.73
C VAL A 800 43.17 -49.50 -9.43
N ALA A 801 42.69 -50.39 -10.29
CA ALA A 801 41.43 -51.11 -10.11
C ALA A 801 41.38 -51.82 -8.74
N LEU A 802 40.27 -51.67 -8.03
CA LEU A 802 40.12 -52.11 -6.65
C LEU A 802 40.21 -53.64 -6.48
N GLY A 803 39.82 -54.40 -7.50
CA GLY A 803 39.95 -55.86 -7.57
C GLY A 803 41.37 -56.38 -7.88
N SER A 804 42.36 -55.50 -8.01
CA SER A 804 43.76 -55.88 -8.20
C SER A 804 44.50 -56.00 -6.87
N LYS A 805 45.44 -56.94 -6.77
CA LYS A 805 46.39 -57.01 -5.64
C LYS A 805 47.18 -55.71 -5.44
N ALA A 806 47.35 -54.90 -6.50
CA ALA A 806 48.06 -53.63 -6.45
C ALA A 806 47.26 -52.49 -5.78
N SER A 807 45.95 -52.63 -5.55
CA SER A 807 45.16 -51.65 -4.79
C SER A 807 45.60 -51.57 -3.32
N GLY A 808 46.20 -52.64 -2.80
CA GLY A 808 46.62 -52.75 -1.40
C GLY A 808 45.49 -53.16 -0.44
N LEU A 809 44.28 -53.40 -0.95
CA LEU A 809 43.17 -53.94 -0.15
C LEU A 809 43.47 -55.39 0.27
N GLU A 810 43.37 -55.70 1.56
CA GLU A 810 43.66 -57.06 2.06
C GLU A 810 42.66 -58.11 1.54
N ARG A 811 41.39 -57.69 1.37
CA ARG A 811 40.26 -58.53 0.91
C ARG A 811 39.85 -58.23 -0.53
N TYR A 812 40.79 -57.77 -1.37
CA TYR A 812 40.51 -57.39 -2.76
C TYR A 812 39.86 -58.51 -3.59
N ALA A 813 40.16 -59.78 -3.28
CA ALA A 813 39.66 -60.94 -4.01
C ALA A 813 38.19 -61.30 -3.68
N GLU A 814 37.59 -60.65 -2.69
CA GLU A 814 36.18 -60.84 -2.32
C GLU A 814 35.24 -59.88 -3.08
N LEU A 815 35.81 -58.85 -3.72
CA LEU A 815 35.06 -57.89 -4.52
C LEU A 815 34.52 -58.54 -5.80
N ILE A 816 33.23 -58.32 -6.08
CA ILE A 816 32.57 -58.82 -7.29
C ILE A 816 31.79 -57.69 -7.98
N ALA A 817 31.55 -57.82 -9.28
CA ALA A 817 30.72 -56.86 -10.00
C ALA A 817 29.28 -56.90 -9.48
N GLY A 818 28.73 -55.74 -9.14
CA GLY A 818 27.42 -55.63 -8.49
C GLY A 818 27.03 -54.18 -8.24
N SER A 819 26.14 -53.97 -7.27
CA SER A 819 25.67 -52.64 -6.88
C SER A 819 25.41 -52.52 -5.40
N PHE A 820 25.38 -51.29 -4.90
CA PHE A 820 24.92 -50.93 -3.56
C PHE A 820 24.00 -49.69 -3.61
N THR A 821 23.17 -49.51 -2.60
CA THR A 821 22.23 -48.39 -2.51
C THR A 821 22.71 -47.37 -1.48
N VAL A 822 22.58 -46.10 -1.85
CA VAL A 822 22.72 -44.94 -0.98
C VAL A 822 21.33 -44.32 -0.81
N THR A 823 20.79 -44.37 0.39
CA THR A 823 19.53 -43.69 0.75
C THR A 823 19.87 -42.37 1.42
N ILE A 824 19.49 -41.25 0.80
CA ILE A 824 19.59 -39.92 1.41
C ILE A 824 18.25 -39.57 2.02
N THR A 825 18.26 -39.08 3.25
CA THR A 825 17.08 -38.62 3.97
C THR A 825 17.22 -37.13 4.23
N ASP A 826 16.25 -36.35 3.76
CA ASP A 826 16.05 -34.95 4.15
C ASP A 826 15.18 -34.93 5.42
N ASN A 827 15.80 -34.54 6.54
CA ASN A 827 15.14 -34.56 7.84
C ASN A 827 14.37 -33.27 8.14
N ASP A 828 14.39 -32.27 7.26
CA ASP A 828 13.63 -31.03 7.43
C ASP A 828 12.15 -31.18 7.06
N PHE A 829 11.77 -32.29 6.41
CA PHE A 829 10.39 -32.64 6.10
C PHE A 829 9.81 -33.65 7.08
N TYR A 830 8.50 -33.56 7.37
CA TYR A 830 7.78 -34.58 8.13
C TYR A 830 6.61 -35.19 7.32
N PRO A 831 6.60 -36.51 7.05
CA PRO A 831 7.66 -37.47 7.38
C PRO A 831 8.93 -37.21 6.53
N PRO A 832 10.12 -37.59 7.04
CA PRO A 832 11.38 -37.40 6.33
C PRO A 832 11.31 -37.98 4.91
N GLN A 833 11.71 -37.17 3.94
CA GLN A 833 11.71 -37.58 2.54
C GLN A 833 12.98 -38.36 2.25
N THR A 834 12.85 -39.51 1.59
CA THR A 834 13.98 -40.39 1.28
C THR A 834 14.18 -40.49 -0.23
N LYS A 835 15.44 -40.52 -0.65
CA LYS A 835 15.84 -40.70 -2.04
C LYS A 835 16.89 -41.80 -2.11
N ASP A 836 16.51 -42.89 -2.78
CA ASP A 836 17.38 -44.03 -3.02
C ASP A 836 18.14 -43.87 -4.33
N ILE A 837 19.46 -44.02 -4.28
CA ILE A 837 20.34 -43.97 -5.43
C ILE A 837 21.20 -45.23 -5.45
N THR A 838 21.11 -45.99 -6.55
CA THR A 838 21.91 -47.21 -6.75
C THR A 838 23.20 -46.88 -7.46
N ILE A 839 24.33 -47.25 -6.84
CA ILE A 839 25.67 -47.11 -7.41
C ILE A 839 26.12 -48.47 -7.94
N GLN A 840 26.56 -48.50 -9.21
CA GLN A 840 27.14 -49.68 -9.84
C GLN A 840 28.63 -49.78 -9.55
N PHE A 841 29.13 -50.99 -9.33
CA PHE A 841 30.52 -51.29 -9.02
C PHE A 841 31.06 -52.43 -9.89
N ASP A 842 32.24 -52.23 -10.49
CA ASP A 842 32.99 -53.25 -11.22
C ASP A 842 34.44 -53.31 -10.70
N PRO A 843 34.87 -54.40 -10.04
CA PRO A 843 36.20 -54.48 -9.42
C PRO A 843 37.36 -54.49 -10.42
N GLU A 844 37.13 -54.82 -11.70
CA GLU A 844 38.19 -54.84 -12.72
C GLU A 844 38.43 -53.46 -13.32
N VAL A 845 37.44 -52.54 -13.20
CA VAL A 845 37.46 -51.22 -13.84
C VAL A 845 37.52 -50.09 -12.83
N ASP A 846 36.77 -50.18 -11.73
CA ASP A 846 36.66 -49.10 -10.76
C ASP A 846 37.93 -48.94 -9.91
N THR A 847 38.41 -47.70 -9.83
CA THR A 847 39.53 -47.28 -9.00
C THR A 847 39.01 -46.53 -7.77
N ALA A 848 39.88 -46.25 -6.80
CA ALA A 848 39.49 -45.45 -5.64
C ALA A 848 38.93 -44.07 -6.05
N GLU A 849 39.52 -43.44 -7.07
CA GLU A 849 39.06 -42.16 -7.61
C GLU A 849 37.69 -42.26 -8.30
N SER A 850 37.43 -43.32 -9.09
CA SER A 850 36.11 -43.49 -9.73
C SER A 850 35.01 -43.74 -8.70
N ILE A 851 35.31 -44.45 -7.60
CA ILE A 851 34.37 -44.64 -6.48
C ILE A 851 34.06 -43.32 -5.78
N THR A 852 35.06 -42.47 -5.54
CA THR A 852 34.83 -41.12 -4.99
C THR A 852 33.94 -40.29 -5.89
N GLN A 853 34.16 -40.31 -7.20
CA GLN A 853 33.31 -39.60 -8.15
C GLN A 853 31.88 -40.13 -8.17
N LYS A 854 31.68 -41.45 -8.02
CA LYS A 854 30.34 -42.05 -7.91
C LYS A 854 29.60 -41.61 -6.65
N PHE A 855 30.27 -41.52 -5.50
CA PHE A 855 29.67 -40.97 -4.28
C PHE A 855 29.39 -39.46 -4.39
N ASN A 856 30.29 -38.68 -4.98
CA ASN A 856 30.09 -37.24 -5.22
C ASN A 856 29.01 -36.94 -6.29
N GLY A 857 28.65 -37.94 -7.10
CA GLY A 857 27.52 -37.87 -8.01
C GLY A 857 26.16 -38.07 -7.32
N VAL A 858 26.14 -38.48 -6.05
CA VAL A 858 24.93 -38.55 -5.23
C VAL A 858 24.65 -37.15 -4.67
N PRO A 859 23.46 -36.56 -4.90
CA PRO A 859 23.08 -35.28 -4.32
C PRO A 859 23.25 -35.27 -2.80
N GLU A 860 23.75 -34.17 -2.26
CA GLU A 860 23.95 -33.93 -0.83
C GLU A 860 25.00 -34.81 -0.13
N LEU A 861 25.81 -35.54 -0.89
CA LEU A 861 26.98 -36.24 -0.38
C LEU A 861 28.28 -35.66 -0.91
N SER A 862 29.28 -35.72 -0.04
CA SER A 862 30.67 -35.48 -0.35
C SER A 862 31.50 -36.64 0.17
N ALA A 863 32.38 -37.16 -0.68
CA ALA A 863 33.28 -38.25 -0.39
C ALA A 863 34.71 -37.85 -0.77
N GLU A 864 35.66 -38.28 0.06
CA GLU A 864 37.08 -38.08 -0.18
C GLU A 864 37.91 -39.26 0.37
N TRP A 865 38.98 -39.61 -0.33
CA TRP A 865 40.03 -40.45 0.26
C TRP A 865 40.96 -39.57 1.08
N GLN A 866 41.00 -39.80 2.37
CA GLN A 866 41.90 -39.09 3.28
C GLN A 866 43.36 -39.44 2.97
N LYS A 867 44.30 -38.60 3.45
CA LYS A 867 45.75 -38.80 3.24
C LYS A 867 46.30 -40.13 3.78
N ASN A 868 45.57 -40.78 4.68
CA ASN A 868 45.88 -42.11 5.24
C ASN A 868 45.33 -43.27 4.39
N GLY A 869 44.71 -42.99 3.24
CA GLY A 869 44.18 -44.02 2.33
C GLY A 869 42.79 -44.54 2.71
N VAL A 870 42.05 -43.87 3.59
CA VAL A 870 40.69 -44.26 4.02
C VAL A 870 39.62 -43.42 3.33
N LEU A 871 38.52 -44.04 2.91
CA LEU A 871 37.36 -43.35 2.35
C LEU A 871 36.53 -42.72 3.47
N SER A 872 36.29 -41.42 3.36
CA SER A 872 35.40 -40.64 4.22
C SER A 872 34.22 -40.16 3.39
N ILE A 873 33.01 -40.30 3.92
CA ILE A 873 31.76 -39.85 3.30
C ILE A 873 31.05 -38.96 4.33
N THR A 874 30.63 -37.77 3.91
CA THR A 874 29.96 -36.78 4.75
C THR A 874 28.81 -36.15 3.95
N THR A 875 27.74 -35.76 4.63
CA THR A 875 26.68 -34.96 3.99
C THR A 875 27.13 -33.51 3.80
N THR A 876 26.58 -32.83 2.79
CA THR A 876 26.82 -31.41 2.51
C THR A 876 26.31 -30.52 3.65
N ASP A 877 25.15 -30.87 4.21
CA ASP A 877 24.60 -30.28 5.43
C ASP A 877 24.30 -31.38 6.48
N PRO A 878 25.19 -31.58 7.47
CA PRO A 878 25.01 -32.55 8.55
C PRO A 878 23.84 -32.29 9.50
N LYS A 879 23.20 -31.12 9.45
CA LYS A 879 22.03 -30.81 10.28
C LYS A 879 20.73 -31.25 9.60
N ARG A 880 20.70 -31.19 8.28
CA ARG A 880 19.52 -31.46 7.45
C ARG A 880 19.55 -32.87 6.85
N TYR A 881 20.64 -33.25 6.22
CA TYR A 881 20.75 -34.50 5.47
C TYR A 881 21.41 -35.59 6.28
N SER A 882 20.89 -36.81 6.12
CA SER A 882 21.54 -38.02 6.59
C SER A 882 21.53 -39.09 5.50
N PHE A 883 22.40 -40.09 5.61
CA PHE A 883 22.48 -41.17 4.65
C PHE A 883 22.53 -42.55 5.30
N VAL A 884 22.11 -43.56 4.54
CA VAL A 884 22.27 -44.98 4.86
C VAL A 884 22.84 -45.69 3.65
N LEU A 885 23.85 -46.53 3.88
CA LEU A 885 24.44 -47.40 2.87
C LEU A 885 23.91 -48.82 3.08
N GLY A 886 23.36 -49.43 2.03
CA GLY A 886 22.71 -50.73 2.12
C GLY A 886 22.65 -51.48 0.80
N ASN A 887 22.06 -52.67 0.82
CA ASN A 887 21.84 -53.53 -0.35
C ASN A 887 23.10 -53.77 -1.20
N ASP A 888 24.24 -54.02 -0.54
CA ASP A 888 25.51 -54.26 -1.23
C ASP A 888 25.61 -55.69 -1.75
N SER A 889 25.58 -55.82 -3.07
CA SER A 889 25.82 -57.07 -3.82
C SER A 889 27.24 -57.16 -4.39
N SER A 890 28.04 -56.09 -4.22
CA SER A 890 29.41 -56.00 -4.73
C SER A 890 30.49 -56.37 -3.71
N GLU A 891 30.10 -56.53 -2.44
CA GLU A 891 30.97 -56.68 -1.27
C GLU A 891 31.88 -55.47 -0.99
N LEU A 892 31.75 -54.36 -1.74
CA LEU A 892 32.58 -53.18 -1.58
C LEU A 892 32.42 -52.53 -0.19
N LEU A 893 31.19 -52.38 0.30
CA LEU A 893 30.93 -51.76 1.61
C LEU A 893 31.49 -52.63 2.74
N ASN A 894 31.47 -53.95 2.57
CA ASN A 894 32.01 -54.91 3.52
C ASN A 894 33.55 -54.95 3.50
N VAL A 895 34.17 -54.86 2.32
CA VAL A 895 35.63 -54.81 2.17
C VAL A 895 36.21 -53.50 2.68
N LEU A 896 35.54 -52.37 2.46
CA LEU A 896 35.96 -51.06 2.96
C LEU A 896 35.52 -50.79 4.42
N ASN A 897 34.73 -51.71 4.99
CA ASN A 897 34.12 -51.62 6.32
C ASN A 897 33.32 -50.32 6.55
N ILE A 898 32.59 -49.89 5.51
CA ILE A 898 31.61 -48.80 5.55
C ILE A 898 30.18 -49.35 5.42
N ASN A 899 30.01 -50.62 5.77
CA ASN A 899 28.71 -51.24 5.95
C ASN A 899 28.03 -50.71 7.23
N ASN A 900 26.78 -51.14 7.48
CA ASN A 900 26.03 -50.65 8.64
C ASN A 900 26.79 -50.87 9.96
N GLU A 901 27.44 -52.01 10.17
CA GLU A 901 28.18 -52.28 11.42
C GLU A 901 29.43 -51.41 11.56
N GLY A 902 30.17 -51.18 10.46
CA GLY A 902 31.32 -50.28 10.42
C GLY A 902 30.93 -48.83 10.71
N ASN A 903 29.87 -48.34 10.06
CA ASN A 903 29.36 -46.99 10.26
C ASN A 903 28.86 -46.78 11.71
N GLN A 904 28.20 -47.79 12.28
CA GLN A 904 27.79 -47.77 13.69
C GLN A 904 29.00 -47.66 14.62
N ASN A 905 30.06 -48.45 14.41
CA ASN A 905 31.26 -48.38 15.25
C ASN A 905 31.96 -47.01 15.15
N TYR A 906 32.09 -46.47 13.93
CA TYR A 906 32.64 -45.14 13.71
C TYR A 906 31.83 -44.06 14.44
N GLY A 907 30.50 -44.12 14.32
CA GLY A 907 29.60 -43.22 15.05
C GLY A 907 29.78 -43.33 16.56
N LEU A 908 29.86 -44.54 17.11
CA LEU A 908 30.02 -44.76 18.55
C LEU A 908 31.33 -44.15 19.07
N GLU A 909 32.43 -44.33 18.35
CA GLU A 909 33.73 -43.72 18.73
C GLU A 909 33.65 -42.19 18.74
N LYS A 910 33.01 -41.58 17.73
CA LYS A 910 32.76 -40.13 17.67
C LYS A 910 31.91 -39.66 18.84
N THR A 911 30.81 -40.33 19.13
CA THR A 911 29.90 -39.92 20.20
C THR A 911 30.52 -40.06 21.59
N ILE A 912 31.36 -41.08 21.82
CA ILE A 912 32.12 -41.19 23.08
C ILE A 912 33.04 -39.98 23.26
N ALA A 913 33.78 -39.60 22.21
CA ALA A 913 34.65 -38.42 22.26
C ALA A 913 33.86 -37.13 22.54
N SER A 914 32.68 -36.97 21.93
CA SER A 914 31.78 -35.85 22.22
C SER A 914 31.30 -35.87 23.68
N LEU A 915 30.88 -37.02 24.22
CA LEU A 915 30.44 -37.12 25.61
C LEU A 915 31.55 -36.75 26.62
N ASP A 916 32.80 -37.10 26.34
CA ASP A 916 33.94 -36.71 27.20
C ASP A 916 34.15 -35.19 27.23
N GLU A 917 34.09 -34.51 26.08
CA GLU A 917 34.18 -33.05 25.98
C GLU A 917 33.07 -32.37 26.79
N ILE A 918 31.86 -32.89 26.67
CA ILE A 918 30.68 -32.43 27.36
C ILE A 918 30.78 -32.61 28.87
N MET A 919 31.30 -33.76 29.33
CA MET A 919 31.57 -33.99 30.76
C MET A 919 32.59 -32.99 31.32
N GLY A 920 33.59 -32.61 30.52
CA GLY A 920 34.54 -31.54 30.86
C GLY A 920 33.87 -30.17 31.00
N ALA A 921 33.01 -29.81 30.05
CA ALA A 921 32.25 -28.55 30.09
C ALA A 921 31.31 -28.48 31.30
N LEU A 922 30.55 -29.55 31.56
CA LEU A 922 29.62 -29.62 32.69
C LEU A 922 30.34 -29.44 34.04
N THR A 923 31.49 -30.10 34.22
CA THR A 923 32.31 -29.96 35.44
C THR A 923 32.77 -28.52 35.67
N THR A 924 33.10 -27.82 34.58
CA THR A 924 33.50 -26.40 34.63
C THR A 924 32.33 -25.51 35.07
N HIS A 925 31.14 -25.74 34.53
CA HIS A 925 29.94 -24.98 34.89
C HIS A 925 29.50 -25.22 36.34
N ILE A 926 29.54 -26.47 36.83
CA ILE A 926 29.24 -26.80 38.23
C ILE A 926 30.17 -26.03 39.18
N SER A 927 31.45 -25.93 38.83
CA SER A 927 32.46 -25.23 39.63
C SER A 927 32.19 -23.72 39.71
N ASP A 928 31.82 -23.09 38.59
CA ASP A 928 31.46 -21.65 38.54
C ASP A 928 30.19 -21.35 39.34
N PHE A 929 29.15 -22.19 39.22
CA PHE A 929 27.93 -22.06 40.01
C PHE A 929 28.21 -22.17 41.52
N GLY A 930 29.03 -23.13 41.94
CA GLY A 930 29.43 -23.30 43.34
C GLY A 930 30.11 -22.06 43.92
N ALA A 931 31.02 -21.44 43.15
CA ALA A 931 31.69 -20.20 43.56
C ALA A 931 30.73 -19.01 43.68
N LYS A 932 29.79 -18.86 42.73
CA LYS A 932 28.77 -17.80 42.76
C LYS A 932 27.79 -17.96 43.92
N SER A 933 27.34 -19.19 44.18
CA SER A 933 26.43 -19.49 45.30
C SER A 933 27.03 -19.08 46.66
N ASN A 934 28.30 -19.43 46.89
CA ASN A 934 29.02 -19.02 48.11
C ASN A 934 29.09 -17.49 48.24
N ARG A 935 29.38 -16.77 47.14
CA ARG A 935 29.46 -15.31 47.16
C ARG A 935 28.09 -14.65 47.44
N ILE A 936 27.01 -15.17 46.87
CA ILE A 936 25.64 -14.68 47.14
C ILE A 936 25.27 -14.87 48.61
N GLN A 937 25.57 -16.03 49.20
CA GLN A 937 25.31 -16.29 50.62
C GLN A 937 26.02 -15.26 51.52
N VAL A 938 27.31 -15.02 51.29
CA VAL A 938 28.08 -14.03 52.06
C VAL A 938 27.53 -12.62 51.89
N GLN A 939 27.18 -12.22 50.67
CA GLN A 939 26.66 -10.87 50.39
C GLN A 939 25.25 -10.65 50.97
N SER A 940 24.40 -11.66 50.95
CA SER A 940 23.08 -11.60 51.59
C SER A 940 23.20 -11.31 53.10
N SER A 941 24.13 -11.96 53.79
CA SER A 941 24.37 -11.70 55.22
C SER A 941 24.85 -10.27 55.49
N ILE A 942 25.69 -9.72 54.60
CA ILE A 942 26.16 -8.32 54.70
C ILE A 942 24.98 -7.35 54.50
N TYR A 943 24.11 -7.60 53.52
CA TYR A 943 23.01 -6.68 53.19
C TYR A 943 21.97 -6.61 54.31
N THR A 944 21.58 -7.75 54.89
CA THR A 944 20.68 -7.79 56.05
C THR A 944 21.24 -7.02 57.25
N SER A 945 22.55 -7.10 57.45
CA SER A 945 23.22 -6.34 58.51
C SER A 945 23.18 -4.83 58.24
N LEU A 946 23.41 -4.42 56.98
CA LEU A 946 23.38 -3.00 56.59
C LEU A 946 21.97 -2.40 56.66
N GLU A 947 20.95 -3.15 56.26
CA GLU A 947 19.55 -2.75 56.37
C GLU A 947 19.16 -2.48 57.82
N LEU A 948 19.52 -3.40 58.74
CA LEU A 948 19.30 -3.22 60.17
C LEU A 948 19.99 -1.95 60.69
N THR A 949 21.27 -1.76 60.37
CA THR A 949 22.02 -0.57 60.79
C THR A 949 21.43 0.73 60.25
N ASN A 950 20.98 0.77 58.99
CA ASN A 950 20.34 1.97 58.42
C ASN A 950 18.98 2.26 59.07
N SER A 951 18.20 1.23 59.39
CA SER A 951 16.93 1.41 60.11
C SER A 951 17.15 2.00 61.50
N GLU A 952 18.18 1.54 62.21
CA GLU A 952 18.59 2.10 63.51
C GLU A 952 19.03 3.56 63.37
N TYR A 953 19.85 3.88 62.36
CA TYR A 953 20.30 5.25 62.09
C TYR A 953 19.15 6.21 61.74
N LEU A 954 18.19 5.77 60.94
CA LEU A 954 17.03 6.59 60.56
C LEU A 954 16.16 6.88 61.79
N SER A 955 15.89 5.84 62.59
CA SER A 955 15.18 5.97 63.87
C SER A 955 15.87 6.97 64.80
N GLU A 956 17.20 6.93 64.93
CA GLU A 956 17.95 7.89 65.76
C GLU A 956 17.81 9.36 65.27
N LYS A 957 17.62 9.59 63.95
CA LYS A 957 17.56 10.93 63.37
C LYS A 957 16.16 11.52 63.27
N GLU A 958 15.18 10.70 62.90
CA GLU A 958 13.83 11.16 62.59
C GLU A 958 12.85 10.95 63.74
N ASP A 959 13.08 9.93 64.59
CA ASP A 959 12.14 9.67 65.66
C ASP A 959 12.23 10.77 66.72
N THR A 960 11.07 11.32 67.04
CA THR A 960 10.95 12.33 68.09
C THR A 960 11.06 11.65 69.44
N ASP A 961 11.98 12.14 70.29
CA ASP A 961 11.96 11.82 71.71
C ASP A 961 10.65 12.34 72.32
N ILE A 962 9.67 11.44 72.42
CA ILE A 962 8.31 11.73 72.88
C ILE A 962 8.34 12.36 74.27
N ILE A 963 9.30 11.97 75.13
CA ILE A 963 9.41 12.50 76.49
C ILE A 963 9.81 13.97 76.43
N LYS A 964 10.82 14.32 75.62
CA LYS A 964 11.25 15.71 75.44
C LYS A 964 10.19 16.58 74.76
N ALA A 965 9.57 16.08 73.69
CA ALA A 965 8.51 16.81 72.98
C ALA A 965 7.28 17.07 73.87
N LEU A 966 6.90 16.09 74.70
CA LEU A 966 5.81 16.25 75.67
C LEU A 966 6.16 17.28 76.75
N MET A 967 7.40 17.28 77.24
CA MET A 967 7.87 18.29 78.19
C MET A 967 7.80 19.70 77.59
N ASP A 968 8.32 19.90 76.38
CA ASP A 968 8.28 21.20 75.69
C ASP A 968 6.83 21.67 75.45
N LEU A 969 5.94 20.75 75.06
CA LEU A 969 4.51 21.03 74.90
C LEU A 969 3.89 21.52 76.23
N LYS A 970 4.17 20.82 77.34
CA LYS A 970 3.67 21.20 78.66
C LYS A 970 4.23 22.53 79.14
N THR A 971 5.50 22.82 78.89
CA THR A 971 6.08 24.14 79.19
C THR A 971 5.38 25.25 78.40
N LYS A 972 5.10 25.04 77.11
CA LYS A 972 4.35 26.00 76.28
C LYS A 972 2.91 26.18 76.76
N GLU A 973 2.23 25.10 77.14
CA GLU A 973 0.86 25.13 77.68
C GLU A 973 0.81 25.96 78.98
N VAL A 974 1.75 25.72 79.89
CA VAL A 974 1.86 26.49 81.15
C VAL A 974 2.16 27.97 80.86
N ALA A 975 3.09 28.27 79.96
CA ALA A 975 3.40 29.64 79.57
C ALA A 975 2.19 30.34 78.93
N TYR A 976 1.43 29.64 78.09
CA TYR A 976 0.22 30.15 77.47
C TYR A 976 -0.88 30.45 78.50
N GLN A 977 -1.11 29.53 79.46
CA GLN A 977 -2.04 29.78 80.56
C GLN A 977 -1.61 30.96 81.44
N ALA A 978 -0.32 31.12 81.71
CA ALA A 978 0.21 32.27 82.43
C ALA A 978 0.00 33.59 81.66
N ALA A 979 0.24 33.60 80.35
CA ALA A 979 -0.01 34.76 79.49
C ALA A 979 -1.50 35.14 79.42
N LEU A 980 -2.40 34.15 79.36
CA LEU A 980 -3.85 34.37 79.44
C LEU A 980 -4.26 34.96 80.79
N ALA A 981 -3.76 34.42 81.90
CA ALA A 981 -4.05 34.93 83.24
C ALA A 981 -3.54 36.37 83.43
N ALA A 982 -2.34 36.67 82.93
CA ALA A 982 -1.79 38.03 82.93
C ALA A 982 -2.67 38.98 82.10
N SER A 983 -3.08 38.57 80.90
CA SER A 983 -3.96 39.36 80.02
C SER A 983 -5.32 39.64 80.66
N ALA A 984 -5.94 38.63 81.29
CA ALA A 984 -7.20 38.78 82.01
C ALA A 984 -7.07 39.74 83.21
N LYS A 985 -5.94 39.69 83.92
CA LYS A 985 -5.65 40.61 85.03
C LYS A 985 -5.44 42.06 84.55
N THR A 986 -4.79 42.25 83.40
CA THR A 986 -4.68 43.57 82.76
C THR A 986 -6.05 44.11 82.35
N MET A 987 -6.95 43.27 81.83
CA MET A 987 -8.31 43.67 81.46
C MET A 987 -9.19 44.05 82.66
N GLN A 988 -8.89 43.56 83.86
CA GLN A 988 -9.64 43.88 85.09
C GLN A 988 -9.17 45.16 85.80
N LEU A 989 -8.01 45.73 85.46
CA LEU A 989 -7.55 47.00 86.02
C LEU A 989 -8.43 48.15 85.50
N SER A 990 -9.27 48.71 86.37
CA SER A 990 -10.08 49.89 86.05
C SER A 990 -9.30 51.17 86.35
N LEU A 991 -9.54 52.25 85.59
CA LEU A 991 -8.93 53.57 85.84
C LEU A 991 -9.21 54.09 87.27
N VAL A 992 -10.28 53.60 87.90
CA VAL A 992 -10.68 53.92 89.27
C VAL A 992 -9.76 53.24 90.31
N ASP A 993 -9.19 52.07 90.01
CA ASP A 993 -8.23 51.38 90.90
C ASP A 993 -6.81 51.98 90.83
N PHE A 994 -6.43 52.59 89.69
CA PHE A 994 -5.15 53.30 89.56
C PHE A 994 -5.11 54.62 90.34
N LEU A 995 -6.29 55.21 90.61
CA LEU A 995 -6.43 56.52 91.26
C LEU A 995 -6.66 56.43 92.78
N ARG A 996 -6.59 55.24 93.39
CA ARG A 996 -6.82 55.01 94.82
C ARG A 996 -5.55 54.88 95.65
#